data_AF-A0A9E0PFH8-F1
#
_entry.id   AF-A0A9E0PFH8-F1
#
_cell.length_a   1.000
_cell.length_b   1.000
_cell.length_c   1.000
_cell.angle_alpha   90.00
_cell.angle_beta   90.00
_cell.angle_gamma   90.00
#
_symmetry.space_group_name_H-M   'P 1'
#
loop_
_entity.id
_entity.type
_entity.pdbx_description
1 polymer ?
#
loop_
_entity_poly.entity_id
_entity_poly.type
_entity_poly.pdbx_seq_one_letter_code
_entity_poly.pdbx_strand_id
1 'polypeptide(L)'
;MSKKVWTLLALFVLVGAVVLTACSGGQTVVEVTRVVTETEVVEQEPEVVEVQVTSAPVEVEVTRVVEVEAVNEEETTRKGGWLDTIVIIQEPDANAAVARLEAGDMQMYADDIGGEAALQAVASENIETRTQYGLFDELLFNIGTCADATMLNPFANQTIRQAMNFAMDRNYIAQELYQGLAVPKYTTIAEASADRARFAKEIRLEEAKWAYDLEKARGIITTEMEGMGATMDGGVWSFDGKPINIVFLIRNEDTRLLIGGYVATQLEDLGFQVERVERRSAELSPLWIESDPTACSWHLYTGAWSQTAIDRESNSSFEQYYTNRLLPWPLWALYAPVPELDEAAQIIYNGSFESLDQRNELFRAAIPLANEYATRDWITSRTTVVPFRNEVSVTTDLAGGVSGAQMWAKTIRYEDKVGGSMNIGLPSVFTEPWNPIGGSNWVFDMMVIRGVGDAGLYPNPNTGLAFPNRIERAELTVREGYPMAVSSDWVTLAFEPEVTVPDDAWAGWDATNQVFLTAAEVYTETQTALLKSTVYYPADLYTTVTWHDGSPISVADFIMGMITAFDLGDPASANYDESLVPNREQFLAAFRGVRIASVDPLVIETWTEAGSLDAENAVISWWPNYDYGDAAWHNMALMLRGDANGGFAFTPDKATAAEIERINLVAGPSLEVMAGELISATAEAYVPYAPTLGQYVTAEDATARYTNLAEFARRYGHYYISTGSYFLSGVFPVEGQAVMSNYAAHPDFANRFAGFSAPAFPVTEIDGPARVTIGQEAAFDVFIDVFDGPYAAADMEAVNYLVFGADGSLVAEGTAEGVEDGVWRVVLGADVTGGLAEGANRLDVVVVSKLVAIPGLASYEFVTAP
;
A
#
# COMPACT_ATOMS: atom_id res chain seq x y z
N MET A 1 49.88 26.30 -16.21
CA MET A 1 50.49 26.73 -14.93
C MET A 1 49.95 25.83 -13.83
N SER A 2 50.82 25.41 -12.90
CA SER A 2 50.77 24.12 -12.17
C SER A 2 50.02 24.14 -10.83
N LYS A 3 49.41 22.98 -10.49
CA LYS A 3 48.65 22.56 -9.29
C LYS A 3 49.40 22.66 -7.93
N LYS A 4 50.26 23.66 -7.71
CA LYS A 4 51.09 23.81 -6.49
C LYS A 4 50.68 24.96 -5.55
N VAL A 5 49.53 25.60 -5.77
CA VAL A 5 49.12 26.78 -4.98
C VAL A 5 47.97 26.49 -3.99
N TRP A 6 47.24 25.39 -4.12
CA TRP A 6 46.12 25.08 -3.22
C TRP A 6 46.50 24.29 -1.95
N THR A 7 47.67 23.67 -1.92
CA THR A 7 48.12 22.83 -0.79
C THR A 7 48.72 23.63 0.38
N LEU A 8 48.75 24.96 0.31
CA LEU A 8 49.40 25.84 1.28
C LEU A 8 48.43 26.68 2.13
N LEU A 9 47.13 26.63 1.87
CA LEU A 9 46.11 27.30 2.70
C LEU A 9 45.38 26.38 3.69
N ALA A 10 45.48 25.06 3.52
CA ALA A 10 44.90 24.08 4.45
C ALA A 10 45.79 23.78 5.68
N LEU A 11 47.00 24.35 5.75
CA LEU A 11 47.99 24.04 6.80
C LEU A 11 48.16 25.14 7.86
N PHE A 12 47.30 26.17 7.86
CA PHE A 12 47.47 27.36 8.73
C PHE A 12 46.35 27.62 9.75
N VAL A 13 45.40 26.70 9.95
CA VAL A 13 44.32 26.90 10.94
C VAL A 13 44.32 25.87 12.09
N LEU A 14 45.21 24.87 12.07
CA LEU A 14 45.46 24.05 13.25
C LEU A 14 46.83 24.38 13.87
N VAL A 15 46.77 24.74 15.15
CA VAL A 15 47.85 24.91 16.15
C VAL A 15 48.39 26.34 16.31
N GLY A 16 47.77 27.07 17.25
CA GLY A 16 48.43 28.18 17.95
C GLY A 16 47.51 29.10 18.76
N ALA A 17 47.17 28.72 20.00
CA ALA A 17 47.38 29.53 21.21
C ALA A 17 46.44 29.14 22.37
N VAL A 18 47.06 28.61 23.43
CA VAL A 18 46.54 28.50 24.80
C VAL A 18 46.97 29.77 25.55
N VAL A 19 46.13 30.24 26.51
CA VAL A 19 46.47 30.90 27.81
C VAL A 19 45.90 32.32 28.08
N LEU A 20 44.91 32.34 29.00
CA LEU A 20 44.54 33.27 30.10
C LEU A 20 44.17 34.76 29.88
N THR A 21 42.98 35.15 30.35
CA THR A 21 42.81 35.94 31.60
C THR A 21 41.36 35.96 32.10
N ALA A 22 41.21 35.95 33.42
CA ALA A 22 39.97 35.83 34.18
C ALA A 22 39.36 37.20 34.57
N CYS A 23 38.05 37.24 34.86
CA CYS A 23 37.45 38.03 35.96
C CYS A 23 35.99 37.61 36.26
N SER A 24 35.84 36.95 37.43
CA SER A 24 34.79 37.01 38.46
C SER A 24 33.36 37.56 38.24
N GLY A 25 32.41 36.79 38.79
CA GLY A 25 31.20 37.26 39.51
C GLY A 25 29.90 36.74 38.88
N GLY A 26 29.00 36.00 39.53
CA GLY A 26 28.85 35.48 40.89
C GLY A 26 27.56 34.64 40.88
N GLN A 27 27.52 33.52 41.62
CA GLN A 27 26.34 32.66 41.72
C GLN A 27 25.25 33.33 42.56
N THR A 28 24.02 33.37 42.04
CA THR A 28 22.79 33.46 42.85
C THR A 28 22.09 32.11 42.80
N VAL A 29 22.14 31.42 43.93
CA VAL A 29 21.27 30.28 44.27
C VAL A 29 19.93 30.88 44.66
N VAL A 30 18.84 30.44 44.01
CA VAL A 30 17.47 30.69 44.48
C VAL A 30 16.87 29.33 44.85
N GLU A 31 16.80 29.11 46.15
CA GLU A 31 16.08 28.03 46.80
C GLU A 31 14.57 28.32 46.70
N VAL A 32 13.80 27.48 46.02
CA VAL A 32 12.34 27.56 46.02
C VAL A 32 11.78 26.37 46.80
N THR A 33 11.45 26.64 48.06
CA THR A 33 10.69 25.79 48.96
C THR A 33 9.27 25.62 48.40
N ARG A 34 8.86 24.39 48.03
CA ARG A 34 7.46 24.07 47.70
C ARG A 34 6.76 23.50 48.93
N VAL A 35 5.75 24.22 49.39
CA VAL A 35 4.83 23.85 50.46
C VAL A 35 3.96 22.70 49.97
N VAL A 36 3.93 21.59 50.73
CA VAL A 36 2.98 20.48 50.55
C VAL A 36 1.73 20.84 51.34
N THR A 37 0.60 20.98 50.64
CA THR A 37 -0.72 21.10 51.28
C THR A 37 -1.40 19.74 51.15
N GLU A 38 -1.44 19.02 52.27
CA GLU A 38 -2.14 17.75 52.46
C GLU A 38 -3.65 18.05 52.50
N THR A 39 -4.44 17.38 51.64
CA THR A 39 -5.90 17.45 51.69
C THR A 39 -6.43 16.12 52.22
N GLU A 40 -6.94 16.18 53.44
CA GLU A 40 -7.61 15.12 54.19
C GLU A 40 -9.02 14.93 53.61
N VAL A 41 -9.37 13.71 53.19
CA VAL A 41 -10.75 13.35 52.80
C VAL A 41 -11.33 12.44 53.88
N VAL A 42 -12.42 12.92 54.45
CA VAL A 42 -13.18 12.34 55.56
C VAL A 42 -14.14 11.26 55.04
N GLU A 43 -14.09 10.09 55.66
CA GLU A 43 -15.03 8.98 55.51
C GLU A 43 -16.43 9.34 56.07
N GLN A 44 -17.48 9.10 55.29
CA GLN A 44 -18.87 9.03 55.77
C GLN A 44 -19.60 7.86 55.10
N GLU A 45 -19.93 6.83 55.88
CA GLU A 45 -21.17 6.03 55.74
C GLU A 45 -22.33 6.80 56.42
N PRO A 46 -23.64 6.44 56.31
CA PRO A 46 -24.29 5.24 55.72
C PRO A 46 -25.57 5.55 54.88
N GLU A 47 -26.25 4.53 54.34
CA GLU A 47 -27.66 4.16 54.66
C GLU A 47 -28.24 3.16 53.64
N VAL A 48 -28.75 2.03 54.15
CA VAL A 48 -29.36 0.93 53.38
C VAL A 48 -30.87 1.17 53.28
N VAL A 49 -31.40 1.21 52.05
CA VAL A 49 -32.84 1.17 51.77
C VAL A 49 -33.13 -0.07 50.92
N GLU A 50 -33.79 -1.06 51.51
CA GLU A 50 -34.34 -2.21 50.77
C GLU A 50 -35.57 -1.77 49.96
N VAL A 51 -35.50 -1.93 48.63
CA VAL A 51 -36.66 -1.90 47.74
C VAL A 51 -36.77 -3.25 47.04
N GLN A 52 -37.82 -4.00 47.37
CA GLN A 52 -38.21 -5.21 46.63
C GLN A 52 -38.78 -4.82 45.26
N VAL A 53 -38.18 -5.32 44.18
CA VAL A 53 -38.77 -5.31 42.84
C VAL A 53 -38.78 -6.73 42.28
N THR A 54 -39.99 -7.19 41.96
CA THR A 54 -40.32 -8.46 41.32
C THR A 54 -39.73 -8.54 39.90
N SER A 55 -38.96 -9.59 39.61
CA SER A 55 -38.39 -9.88 38.29
C SER A 55 -39.37 -10.68 37.42
N ALA A 56 -39.76 -10.11 36.28
CA ALA A 56 -40.20 -10.85 35.10
C ALA A 56 -39.04 -10.82 34.08
N PRO A 57 -38.74 -11.91 33.35
CA PRO A 57 -37.64 -11.92 32.40
C PRO A 57 -38.04 -11.12 31.15
N VAL A 58 -37.33 -10.02 30.91
CA VAL A 58 -37.27 -9.37 29.61
C VAL A 58 -35.93 -9.80 29.01
N GLU A 59 -35.98 -10.52 27.89
CA GLU A 59 -34.80 -10.70 27.03
C GLU A 59 -34.41 -9.32 26.51
N VAL A 60 -33.25 -8.85 26.96
CA VAL A 60 -32.55 -7.71 26.37
C VAL A 60 -31.39 -8.31 25.59
N GLU A 61 -31.48 -8.32 24.27
CA GLU A 61 -30.30 -8.44 23.42
C GLU A 61 -29.44 -7.20 23.69
N VAL A 62 -28.36 -7.40 24.47
CA VAL A 62 -27.31 -6.41 24.61
C VAL A 62 -26.34 -6.65 23.46
N THR A 63 -26.49 -5.89 22.37
CA THR A 63 -25.40 -5.67 21.42
C THR A 63 -24.29 -4.93 22.17
N ARG A 64 -23.32 -5.69 22.69
CA ARG A 64 -22.08 -5.15 23.24
C ARG A 64 -21.17 -4.86 22.05
N VAL A 65 -21.11 -3.60 21.64
CA VAL A 65 -19.96 -3.08 20.88
C VAL A 65 -18.78 -3.20 21.84
N VAL A 66 -17.84 -4.09 21.51
CA VAL A 66 -16.57 -4.16 22.23
C VAL A 66 -15.69 -3.08 21.61
N GLU A 67 -15.58 -1.95 22.30
CA GLU A 67 -14.37 -1.15 22.21
C GLU A 67 -13.23 -2.09 22.61
N VAL A 68 -12.35 -2.40 21.65
CA VAL A 68 -10.97 -2.80 21.96
C VAL A 68 -10.52 -1.82 23.03
N GLU A 69 -10.05 -2.29 24.20
CA GLU A 69 -9.58 -1.39 25.25
C GLU A 69 -8.53 -0.46 24.63
N ALA A 70 -8.97 0.76 24.32
CA ALA A 70 -8.12 1.81 23.85
C ALA A 70 -7.07 1.98 24.95
N VAL A 71 -5.79 1.90 24.57
CA VAL A 71 -4.74 2.58 25.31
C VAL A 71 -5.29 3.97 25.56
N ASN A 72 -5.63 4.24 26.83
CA ASN A 72 -6.32 5.43 27.33
C ASN A 72 -6.14 6.61 26.37
N GLU A 73 -7.19 7.00 25.63
CA GLU A 73 -7.13 8.21 24.83
C GLU A 73 -6.79 9.34 25.81
N GLU A 74 -5.53 9.78 25.83
CA GLU A 74 -5.17 10.97 26.59
C GLU A 74 -6.11 12.08 26.09
N GLU A 75 -7.03 12.53 26.96
CA GLU A 75 -7.91 13.65 26.64
C GLU A 75 -7.02 14.83 26.24
N THR A 76 -7.02 15.16 24.94
CA THR A 76 -6.21 16.23 24.39
C THR A 76 -7.10 17.31 23.84
N THR A 77 -6.76 18.57 24.13
CA THR A 77 -7.40 19.72 23.50
C THR A 77 -6.67 20.14 22.21
N ARG A 78 -5.57 19.47 21.85
CA ARG A 78 -4.77 19.81 20.66
C ARG A 78 -5.50 19.39 19.41
N LYS A 79 -5.61 20.31 18.45
CA LYS A 79 -6.09 20.06 17.09
C LYS A 79 -4.95 19.87 16.10
N GLY A 80 -5.22 19.14 15.03
CA GLY A 80 -4.23 18.79 14.00
C GLY A 80 -3.32 17.66 14.46
N GLY A 81 -2.04 17.71 14.09
CA GLY A 81 -1.09 16.66 14.45
C GLY A 81 -0.53 16.81 15.86
N TRP A 82 0.04 15.73 16.41
CA TRP A 82 0.62 15.73 17.76
C TRP A 82 1.86 16.62 17.88
N LEU A 83 2.74 16.63 16.87
CA LEU A 83 4.01 17.37 16.88
C LEU A 83 3.79 18.83 16.51
N ASP A 84 4.67 19.73 16.95
CA ASP A 84 4.66 21.14 16.51
C ASP A 84 5.31 21.29 15.13
N THR A 85 6.37 20.50 14.88
CA THR A 85 7.13 20.56 13.63
C THR A 85 7.68 19.19 13.25
N ILE A 86 7.60 18.86 11.97
CA ILE A 86 8.26 17.69 11.39
C ILE A 86 9.26 18.21 10.36
N VAL A 87 10.49 17.73 10.43
CA VAL A 87 11.55 18.05 9.47
C VAL A 87 11.88 16.79 8.70
N ILE A 88 11.49 16.74 7.43
CA ILE A 88 11.85 15.68 6.50
C ILE A 88 13.23 15.99 5.93
N ILE A 89 14.14 15.01 5.96
CA ILE A 89 15.53 15.16 5.52
C ILE A 89 15.87 14.00 4.57
N GLN A 90 16.51 14.31 3.46
CA GLN A 90 17.06 13.29 2.59
C GLN A 90 18.24 12.56 3.26
N GLU A 91 18.16 11.23 3.34
CA GLU A 91 19.21 10.32 3.79
C GLU A 91 19.22 9.09 2.87
N PRO A 92 20.05 9.07 1.81
CA PRO A 92 20.04 8.00 0.83
C PRO A 92 20.73 6.70 1.29
N ASP A 93 21.42 6.70 2.45
CA ASP A 93 22.14 5.54 2.97
C ASP A 93 21.48 5.00 4.24
N ALA A 94 20.95 3.77 4.17
CA ALA A 94 20.26 3.11 5.27
C ALA A 94 21.16 2.89 6.52
N ASN A 95 22.46 2.65 6.35
CA ASN A 95 23.36 2.47 7.50
C ASN A 95 23.60 3.82 8.19
N ALA A 96 23.74 4.91 7.43
CA ALA A 96 23.82 6.26 7.97
C ALA A 96 22.51 6.64 8.69
N ALA A 97 21.36 6.27 8.14
CA ALA A 97 20.07 6.46 8.81
C ALA A 97 20.02 5.77 10.18
N VAL A 98 20.37 4.48 10.26
CA VAL A 98 20.42 3.73 11.53
C VAL A 98 21.41 4.35 12.52
N ALA A 99 22.59 4.78 12.05
CA ALA A 99 23.56 5.46 12.91
C ALA A 99 23.04 6.81 13.46
N ARG A 100 22.26 7.55 12.67
CA ARG A 100 21.63 8.82 13.10
C ARG A 100 20.46 8.58 14.05
N LEU A 101 19.71 7.48 13.87
CA LEU A 101 18.69 7.03 14.83
C LEU A 101 19.35 6.71 16.17
N GLU A 102 20.43 5.92 16.20
CA GLU A 102 21.19 5.63 17.42
C GLU A 102 21.67 6.91 18.13
N ALA A 103 22.21 7.86 17.36
CA ALA A 103 22.72 9.12 17.90
C ALA A 103 21.62 10.07 18.44
N GLY A 104 20.35 9.87 18.05
CA GLY A 104 19.24 10.74 18.42
C GLY A 104 19.08 11.99 17.55
N ASP A 105 19.90 12.12 16.49
CA ASP A 105 19.82 13.21 15.52
C ASP A 105 18.63 13.05 14.55
N MET A 106 18.10 11.83 14.44
CA MET A 106 16.92 11.44 13.68
C MET A 106 15.98 10.63 14.58
N GLN A 107 14.66 10.81 14.44
CA GLN A 107 13.66 10.08 15.24
C GLN A 107 13.06 8.90 14.49
N MET A 108 12.96 9.01 13.15
CA MET A 108 12.44 7.94 12.31
C MET A 108 13.14 7.97 10.95
N TYR A 109 13.40 6.80 10.37
CA TYR A 109 13.68 6.67 8.95
C TYR A 109 12.46 6.01 8.30
N ALA A 110 11.73 6.76 7.48
CA ALA A 110 10.39 6.38 7.04
C ALA A 110 10.37 5.56 5.74
N ASP A 111 11.45 4.82 5.48
CA ASP A 111 11.54 3.88 4.39
C ASP A 111 11.99 2.52 4.92
N ASP A 112 11.78 1.48 4.14
CA ASP A 112 12.13 0.14 4.57
C ASP A 112 13.61 -0.15 4.37
N ILE A 113 14.19 -0.79 5.38
CA ILE A 113 15.58 -1.21 5.36
C ILE A 113 15.68 -2.73 5.40
N GLY A 114 16.66 -3.24 4.66
CA GLY A 114 17.06 -4.64 4.65
C GLY A 114 18.55 -4.80 4.92
N GLY A 115 19.02 -6.04 4.96
CA GLY A 115 20.44 -6.37 5.11
C GLY A 115 21.05 -5.88 6.43
N GLU A 116 22.32 -5.44 6.38
CA GLU A 116 23.08 -5.07 7.57
C GLU A 116 22.43 -3.94 8.39
N ALA A 117 21.88 -2.92 7.74
CA ALA A 117 21.20 -1.83 8.43
C ALA A 117 20.01 -2.33 9.25
N ALA A 118 19.19 -3.22 8.68
CA ALA A 118 18.05 -3.81 9.38
C ALA A 118 18.49 -4.64 10.59
N LEU A 119 19.53 -5.48 10.44
CA LEU A 119 20.08 -6.25 11.55
C LEU A 119 20.61 -5.36 12.67
N GLN A 120 21.28 -4.25 12.33
CA GLN A 120 21.76 -3.27 13.32
C GLN A 120 20.60 -2.60 14.04
N ALA A 121 19.55 -2.20 13.33
CA ALA A 121 18.35 -1.60 13.92
C ALA A 121 17.63 -2.59 14.86
N VAL A 122 17.42 -3.84 14.44
CA VAL A 122 16.78 -4.89 15.25
C VAL A 122 17.60 -5.23 16.51
N ALA A 123 18.93 -5.17 16.43
CA ALA A 123 19.80 -5.46 17.57
C ALA A 123 19.97 -4.27 18.55
N SER A 124 19.45 -3.09 18.20
CA SER A 124 19.58 -1.88 19.02
C SER A 124 18.71 -1.92 20.27
N GLU A 125 19.20 -1.33 21.36
CA GLU A 125 18.38 -1.06 22.56
C GLU A 125 17.62 0.27 22.46
N ASN A 126 17.90 1.11 21.45
CA ASN A 126 17.34 2.47 21.29
C ASN A 126 16.33 2.59 20.13
N ILE A 127 16.25 1.57 19.28
CA ILE A 127 15.46 1.59 18.04
C ILE A 127 14.41 0.48 18.10
N GLU A 128 13.18 0.84 17.79
CA GLU A 128 12.10 -0.08 17.47
C GLU A 128 12.01 -0.25 15.94
N THR A 129 11.63 -1.45 15.51
CA THR A 129 11.44 -1.79 14.10
C THR A 129 10.07 -2.38 13.86
N ARG A 130 9.41 -1.95 12.78
CA ARG A 130 8.14 -2.53 12.32
C ARG A 130 8.34 -3.23 10.98
N THR A 131 7.96 -4.50 10.91
CA THR A 131 8.00 -5.29 9.68
C THR A 131 6.90 -4.88 8.71
N GLN A 132 7.21 -4.83 7.42
CA GLN A 132 6.25 -4.70 6.33
C GLN A 132 6.43 -5.80 5.29
N TYR A 133 5.37 -6.06 4.51
CA TYR A 133 5.34 -7.11 3.48
C TYR A 133 5.16 -6.56 2.05
N GLY A 134 5.55 -5.30 1.83
CA GLY A 134 5.26 -4.55 0.61
C GLY A 134 6.08 -4.90 -0.62
N LEU A 135 7.05 -5.82 -0.55
CA LEU A 135 7.92 -6.15 -1.68
C LEU A 135 8.06 -7.66 -1.84
N PHE A 136 7.95 -8.15 -3.07
CA PHE A 136 8.12 -9.57 -3.37
C PHE A 136 8.92 -9.78 -4.67
N ASP A 137 9.87 -10.70 -4.60
CA ASP A 137 10.84 -11.00 -5.66
C ASP A 137 10.35 -12.12 -6.57
N GLU A 138 10.74 -12.03 -7.84
CA GLU A 138 10.45 -13.04 -8.87
C GLU A 138 11.70 -13.36 -9.70
N LEU A 139 11.70 -14.55 -10.29
CA LEU A 139 12.50 -14.90 -11.45
C LEU A 139 11.61 -14.82 -12.69
N LEU A 140 11.81 -13.81 -13.52
CA LEU A 140 11.08 -13.61 -14.77
C LEU A 140 11.76 -14.32 -15.93
N PHE A 141 10.99 -15.04 -16.75
CA PHE A 141 11.50 -15.77 -17.90
C PHE A 141 11.19 -15.05 -19.23
N ASN A 142 12.19 -14.96 -20.11
CA ASN A 142 11.92 -14.71 -21.52
C ASN A 142 11.37 -15.99 -22.16
N ILE A 143 10.09 -16.00 -22.52
CA ILE A 143 9.42 -17.16 -23.12
C ILE A 143 9.48 -17.19 -24.66
N GLY A 144 10.15 -16.21 -25.26
CA GLY A 144 10.26 -16.09 -26.71
C GLY A 144 11.10 -17.22 -27.34
N THR A 145 10.61 -17.79 -28.43
CA THR A 145 11.41 -18.65 -29.30
C THR A 145 12.39 -17.79 -30.09
N CYS A 146 13.68 -18.15 -30.10
CA CYS A 146 14.69 -17.37 -30.80
C CYS A 146 14.43 -17.29 -32.30
N ALA A 147 14.52 -16.09 -32.87
CA ALA A 147 14.41 -15.86 -34.30
C ALA A 147 15.61 -16.45 -35.08
N ASP A 148 16.80 -16.49 -34.45
CA ASP A 148 17.95 -17.24 -34.96
C ASP A 148 17.79 -18.72 -34.63
N ALA A 149 17.54 -19.54 -35.64
CA ALA A 149 17.34 -20.99 -35.51
C ALA A 149 18.58 -21.75 -35.00
N THR A 150 19.76 -21.11 -34.93
CA THR A 150 20.98 -21.71 -34.34
C THR A 150 21.12 -21.43 -32.85
N MET A 151 20.18 -20.66 -32.27
CA MET A 151 20.09 -20.42 -30.82
C MET A 151 18.90 -21.19 -30.26
N LEU A 152 19.08 -21.75 -29.06
CA LEU A 152 18.02 -22.38 -28.30
C LEU A 152 17.80 -21.59 -27.01
N ASN A 153 16.58 -21.11 -26.81
CA ASN A 153 16.12 -20.61 -25.51
C ASN A 153 15.42 -21.75 -24.75
N PRO A 154 16.01 -22.31 -23.69
CA PRO A 154 15.38 -23.38 -22.91
C PRO A 154 14.06 -22.95 -22.28
N PHE A 155 13.92 -21.67 -21.92
CA PHE A 155 12.75 -21.15 -21.20
C PHE A 155 11.55 -20.88 -22.11
N ALA A 156 11.69 -21.04 -23.44
CA ALA A 156 10.52 -21.17 -24.32
C ALA A 156 9.71 -22.45 -23.98
N ASN A 157 10.33 -23.46 -23.37
CA ASN A 157 9.68 -24.67 -22.88
C ASN A 157 9.09 -24.46 -21.46
N GLN A 158 7.78 -24.61 -21.34
CA GLN A 158 7.06 -24.43 -20.08
C GLN A 158 7.48 -25.42 -18.99
N THR A 159 7.75 -26.68 -19.33
CA THR A 159 8.19 -27.71 -18.38
C THR A 159 9.55 -27.38 -17.78
N ILE A 160 10.45 -26.77 -18.56
CA ILE A 160 11.74 -26.28 -18.06
C ILE A 160 11.54 -25.11 -17.10
N ARG A 161 10.61 -24.18 -17.38
CA ARG A 161 10.28 -23.09 -16.43
C ARG A 161 9.69 -23.65 -15.14
N GLN A 162 8.75 -24.58 -15.20
CA GLN A 162 8.23 -25.28 -14.02
C GLN A 162 9.34 -25.94 -13.20
N ALA A 163 10.34 -26.56 -13.87
CA ALA A 163 11.45 -27.20 -13.19
C ALA A 163 12.33 -26.23 -12.39
N MET A 164 12.34 -24.94 -12.74
CA MET A 164 13.07 -23.92 -11.98
C MET A 164 12.49 -23.68 -10.60
N ASN A 165 11.19 -23.95 -10.37
CA ASN A 165 10.63 -23.95 -9.03
C ASN A 165 11.34 -24.93 -8.09
N PHE A 166 11.67 -26.13 -8.59
CA PHE A 166 12.42 -27.14 -7.84
C PHE A 166 13.90 -26.81 -7.70
N ALA A 167 14.46 -26.01 -8.60
CA ALA A 167 15.88 -25.62 -8.59
C ALA A 167 16.20 -24.47 -7.62
N MET A 168 15.18 -23.84 -7.03
CA MET A 168 15.35 -22.71 -6.11
C MET A 168 14.99 -23.07 -4.68
N ASP A 169 16.00 -23.12 -3.80
CA ASP A 169 15.79 -23.25 -2.36
C ASP A 169 15.39 -21.89 -1.77
N ARG A 170 14.07 -21.65 -1.74
CA ARG A 170 13.52 -20.40 -1.20
C ARG A 170 13.73 -20.25 0.31
N ASN A 171 13.87 -21.36 1.04
CA ASN A 171 14.21 -21.31 2.46
C ASN A 171 15.65 -20.82 2.64
N TYR A 172 16.59 -21.35 1.87
CA TYR A 172 17.96 -20.86 1.84
C TYR A 172 18.02 -19.38 1.46
N ILE A 173 17.29 -18.96 0.42
CA ILE A 173 17.24 -17.55 0.02
C ILE A 173 16.72 -16.66 1.16
N ALA A 174 15.61 -17.04 1.79
CA ALA A 174 15.02 -16.29 2.90
C ALA A 174 15.93 -16.23 4.14
N GLN A 175 16.50 -17.36 4.55
CA GLN A 175 17.28 -17.45 5.78
C GLN A 175 18.71 -16.95 5.63
N GLU A 176 19.38 -17.25 4.52
CA GLU A 176 20.82 -16.99 4.36
C GLU A 176 21.09 -15.72 3.55
N LEU A 177 20.36 -15.50 2.44
CA LEU A 177 20.58 -14.31 1.59
C LEU A 177 19.87 -13.07 2.13
N TYR A 178 18.67 -13.27 2.70
CA TYR A 178 17.92 -12.22 3.39
C TYR A 178 18.17 -12.18 4.90
N GLN A 179 18.98 -13.10 5.46
CA GLN A 179 19.30 -13.13 6.89
C GLN A 179 18.06 -13.23 7.79
N GLY A 180 17.03 -13.95 7.32
CA GLY A 180 15.74 -14.09 8.01
C GLY A 180 14.74 -12.96 7.74
N LEU A 181 15.12 -11.92 6.97
CA LEU A 181 14.26 -10.78 6.61
C LEU A 181 13.47 -11.01 5.30
N ALA A 182 13.04 -12.24 5.08
CA ALA A 182 12.06 -12.59 4.06
C ALA A 182 11.35 -13.92 4.41
N VAL A 183 10.22 -14.16 3.76
CA VAL A 183 9.51 -15.45 3.76
C VAL A 183 9.43 -16.02 2.35
N PRO A 184 9.54 -17.36 2.17
CA PRO A 184 9.34 -18.00 0.88
C PRO A 184 7.98 -17.66 0.26
N LYS A 185 7.97 -17.35 -1.05
CA LYS A 185 6.74 -17.07 -1.81
C LYS A 185 6.67 -17.98 -3.03
N TYR A 186 5.49 -18.57 -3.25
CA TYR A 186 5.25 -19.50 -4.36
C TYR A 186 4.15 -19.05 -5.31
N THR A 187 3.19 -18.25 -4.85
CA THR A 187 2.01 -17.85 -5.63
C THR A 187 1.96 -16.34 -5.82
N THR A 188 1.14 -15.90 -6.76
CA THR A 188 0.93 -14.48 -7.03
C THR A 188 0.33 -13.73 -5.83
N ILE A 189 -0.57 -14.37 -5.06
CA ILE A 189 -1.24 -13.80 -3.90
C ILE A 189 -0.25 -13.22 -2.89
N ALA A 190 -0.39 -11.94 -2.56
CA ALA A 190 0.52 -11.22 -1.67
C ALA A 190 0.38 -11.67 -0.20
N GLU A 191 1.44 -11.54 0.59
CA GLU A 191 1.42 -11.93 2.02
C GLU A 191 0.51 -11.03 2.85
N ALA A 192 0.56 -9.71 2.60
CA ALA A 192 -0.38 -8.75 3.17
C ALA A 192 -1.67 -8.67 2.34
N SER A 193 -2.45 -9.76 2.33
CA SER A 193 -3.76 -9.79 1.69
C SER A 193 -4.78 -10.65 2.43
N ALA A 194 -6.05 -10.27 2.37
CA ALA A 194 -7.14 -11.09 2.92
C ALA A 194 -7.27 -12.43 2.17
N ASP A 195 -6.95 -12.45 0.87
CA ASP A 195 -6.99 -13.66 0.06
C ASP A 195 -5.87 -14.66 0.40
N ARG A 196 -4.77 -14.22 1.01
CA ARG A 196 -3.74 -15.12 1.56
C ARG A 196 -4.35 -16.08 2.59
N ALA A 197 -5.24 -15.56 3.43
CA ALA A 197 -5.98 -16.35 4.41
C ALA A 197 -7.06 -17.22 3.75
N ARG A 198 -7.87 -16.64 2.84
CA ARG A 198 -8.98 -17.35 2.17
C ARG A 198 -8.51 -18.54 1.34
N PHE A 199 -7.34 -18.43 0.72
CA PHE A 199 -6.74 -19.47 -0.14
C PHE A 199 -5.49 -20.10 0.48
N ALA A 200 -5.37 -20.07 1.82
CA ALA A 200 -4.22 -20.63 2.52
C ALA A 200 -4.00 -22.11 2.16
N LYS A 201 -5.08 -22.88 2.02
CA LYS A 201 -5.02 -24.29 1.60
C LYS A 201 -4.32 -24.43 0.24
N GLU A 202 -4.81 -23.74 -0.78
CA GLU A 202 -4.30 -23.82 -2.14
C GLU A 202 -2.84 -23.39 -2.20
N ILE A 203 -2.47 -22.33 -1.47
CA ILE A 203 -1.09 -21.85 -1.43
C ILE A 203 -0.18 -22.86 -0.71
N ARG A 204 -0.61 -23.45 0.42
CA ARG A 204 0.16 -24.49 1.12
C ARG A 204 0.36 -25.75 0.28
N LEU A 205 -0.62 -26.09 -0.58
CA LEU A 205 -0.49 -27.18 -1.55
C LEU A 205 0.58 -26.86 -2.61
N GLU A 206 0.62 -25.63 -3.12
CA GLU A 206 1.65 -25.21 -4.07
C GLU A 206 3.05 -25.14 -3.41
N GLU A 207 3.16 -24.67 -2.15
CA GLU A 207 4.39 -24.70 -1.35
C GLU A 207 4.95 -26.13 -1.23
N ALA A 208 4.08 -27.11 -0.94
CA ALA A 208 4.46 -28.52 -0.85
C ALA A 208 4.82 -29.13 -2.21
N LYS A 209 4.02 -28.84 -3.25
CA LYS A 209 4.21 -29.36 -4.61
C LYS A 209 5.53 -28.93 -5.22
N TRP A 210 5.94 -27.68 -4.99
CA TRP A 210 7.10 -27.04 -5.59
C TRP A 210 8.28 -26.90 -4.62
N ALA A 211 8.30 -27.68 -3.53
CA ALA A 211 9.41 -27.73 -2.59
C ALA A 211 10.75 -28.04 -3.30
N TYR A 212 11.85 -27.48 -2.79
CA TYR A 212 13.17 -27.60 -3.41
C TYR A 212 13.60 -29.06 -3.60
N ASP A 213 13.98 -29.40 -4.84
CA ASP A 213 14.50 -30.70 -5.24
C ASP A 213 15.33 -30.55 -6.53
N LEU A 214 16.60 -30.22 -6.38
CA LEU A 214 17.49 -29.96 -7.51
C LEU A 214 17.67 -31.19 -8.43
N GLU A 215 17.61 -32.40 -7.88
CA GLU A 215 17.76 -33.63 -8.68
C GLU A 215 16.52 -33.92 -9.51
N LYS A 216 15.33 -33.63 -8.98
CA LYS A 216 14.09 -33.62 -9.77
C LYS A 216 14.15 -32.57 -10.88
N ALA A 217 14.60 -31.35 -10.58
CA ALA A 217 14.79 -30.30 -11.59
C ALA A 217 15.73 -30.77 -12.71
N ARG A 218 16.88 -31.36 -12.34
CA ARG A 218 17.86 -31.94 -13.26
C ARG A 218 17.24 -32.99 -14.17
N GLY A 219 16.50 -33.95 -13.63
CA GLY A 219 15.87 -35.01 -14.41
C GLY A 219 14.86 -34.49 -15.45
N ILE A 220 14.05 -33.51 -15.06
CA ILE A 220 13.08 -32.86 -15.95
C ILE A 220 13.81 -32.07 -17.05
N ILE A 221 14.74 -31.19 -16.67
CA ILE A 221 15.48 -30.36 -17.61
C ILE A 221 16.27 -31.22 -18.60
N THR A 222 16.95 -32.28 -18.15
CA THR A 222 17.64 -33.22 -19.05
C THR A 222 16.71 -33.80 -20.10
N THR A 223 15.54 -34.29 -19.70
CA THR A 223 14.57 -34.89 -20.61
C THR A 223 14.09 -33.89 -21.66
N GLU A 224 13.73 -32.68 -21.23
CA GLU A 224 13.21 -31.64 -22.12
C GLU A 224 14.29 -31.08 -23.05
N MET A 225 15.51 -30.85 -22.55
CA MET A 225 16.64 -30.38 -23.36
C MET A 225 17.01 -31.36 -24.46
N GLU A 226 17.06 -32.67 -24.16
CA GLU A 226 17.26 -33.72 -25.17
C GLU A 226 16.12 -33.74 -26.19
N GLY A 227 14.86 -33.57 -25.74
CA GLY A 227 13.68 -33.46 -26.60
C GLY A 227 13.71 -32.24 -27.53
N MET A 228 14.34 -31.14 -27.09
CA MET A 228 14.56 -29.93 -27.87
C MET A 228 15.77 -30.03 -28.81
N GLY A 229 16.48 -31.17 -28.82
CA GLY A 229 17.62 -31.42 -29.70
C GLY A 229 18.98 -30.95 -29.18
N ALA A 230 19.07 -30.59 -27.89
CA ALA A 230 20.33 -30.29 -27.24
C ALA A 230 21.07 -31.57 -26.80
N THR A 231 22.39 -31.48 -26.68
CA THR A 231 23.27 -32.56 -26.21
C THR A 231 24.11 -32.09 -25.03
N MET A 232 24.40 -32.99 -24.09
CA MET A 232 25.29 -32.71 -22.97
C MET A 232 26.74 -33.05 -23.36
N ASP A 233 27.57 -32.04 -23.59
CA ASP A 233 28.96 -32.19 -24.00
C ASP A 233 29.90 -31.68 -22.89
N GLY A 234 30.64 -32.59 -22.26
CA GLY A 234 31.58 -32.22 -21.19
C GLY A 234 30.92 -31.62 -19.94
N GLY A 235 29.64 -31.93 -19.70
CA GLY A 235 28.85 -31.38 -18.59
C GLY A 235 28.16 -30.05 -18.91
N VAL A 236 28.20 -29.59 -20.17
CA VAL A 236 27.54 -28.37 -20.62
C VAL A 236 26.57 -28.68 -21.76
N TRP A 237 25.36 -28.13 -21.69
CA TRP A 237 24.36 -28.22 -22.76
C TRP A 237 24.83 -27.50 -24.01
N SER A 238 24.69 -28.17 -25.16
CA SER A 238 25.04 -27.66 -26.48
C SER A 238 23.89 -27.86 -27.46
N PHE A 239 23.71 -26.91 -28.38
CA PHE A 239 22.75 -26.97 -29.48
C PHE A 239 23.47 -26.61 -30.78
N ASP A 240 23.28 -27.39 -31.84
CA ASP A 240 24.03 -27.25 -33.11
C ASP A 240 25.56 -27.16 -32.94
N GLY A 241 26.10 -27.89 -31.96
CA GLY A 241 27.54 -27.94 -31.65
C GLY A 241 28.10 -26.67 -30.97
N LYS A 242 27.24 -25.77 -30.49
CA LYS A 242 27.61 -24.60 -29.68
C LYS A 242 27.04 -24.73 -28.27
N PRO A 243 27.77 -24.33 -27.22
CA PRO A 243 27.21 -24.24 -25.87
C PRO A 243 25.98 -23.32 -25.82
N ILE A 244 24.98 -23.71 -25.04
CA ILE A 244 23.81 -22.89 -24.74
C ILE A 244 24.20 -21.90 -23.64
N ASN A 245 24.21 -20.61 -23.99
CA ASN A 245 24.55 -19.52 -23.08
C ASN A 245 23.28 -18.80 -22.60
N ILE A 246 23.02 -18.87 -21.31
CA ILE A 246 21.92 -18.19 -20.63
C ILE A 246 22.37 -16.80 -20.23
N VAL A 247 21.87 -15.78 -20.91
CA VAL A 247 22.05 -14.38 -20.54
C VAL A 247 21.08 -14.02 -19.42
N PHE A 248 21.59 -13.91 -18.20
CA PHE A 248 20.82 -13.63 -16.99
C PHE A 248 21.03 -12.18 -16.54
N LEU A 249 19.97 -11.39 -16.61
CA LEU A 249 19.94 -10.01 -16.15
C LEU A 249 19.76 -9.97 -14.62
N ILE A 250 20.74 -9.45 -13.90
CA ILE A 250 20.76 -9.42 -12.44
C ILE A 250 20.80 -7.97 -11.96
N ARG A 251 19.79 -7.55 -11.20
CA ARG A 251 19.76 -6.21 -10.62
C ARG A 251 20.74 -6.13 -9.44
N ASN A 252 21.61 -5.12 -9.44
CA ASN A 252 22.71 -5.00 -8.48
C ASN A 252 22.52 -3.95 -7.36
N GLU A 253 21.28 -3.48 -7.18
CA GLU A 253 20.95 -2.40 -6.24
C GLU A 253 20.41 -2.91 -4.89
N ASP A 254 20.13 -4.21 -4.77
CA ASP A 254 19.57 -4.86 -3.57
C ASP A 254 19.97 -6.34 -3.50
N THR A 255 19.34 -7.11 -2.60
CA THR A 255 19.58 -8.55 -2.36
C THR A 255 19.46 -9.41 -3.63
N ARG A 256 18.84 -8.92 -4.71
CA ARG A 256 18.76 -9.64 -5.99
C ARG A 256 20.12 -9.91 -6.63
N LEU A 257 21.17 -9.16 -6.27
CA LEU A 257 22.53 -9.52 -6.67
C LEU A 257 22.92 -10.91 -6.13
N LEU A 258 22.62 -11.17 -4.86
CA LEU A 258 22.90 -12.44 -4.20
C LEU A 258 21.99 -13.55 -4.74
N ILE A 259 20.69 -13.25 -4.92
CA ILE A 259 19.72 -14.20 -5.50
C ILE A 259 20.14 -14.60 -6.91
N GLY A 260 20.48 -13.62 -7.77
CA GLY A 260 20.93 -13.87 -9.13
C GLY A 260 22.22 -14.68 -9.16
N GLY A 261 23.15 -14.42 -8.25
CA GLY A 261 24.35 -15.24 -8.06
C GLY A 261 24.04 -16.70 -7.73
N TYR A 262 23.16 -16.93 -6.74
CA TYR A 262 22.70 -18.26 -6.33
C TYR A 262 22.01 -19.01 -7.46
N VAL A 263 21.02 -18.39 -8.12
CA VAL A 263 20.27 -19.01 -9.23
C VAL A 263 21.20 -19.30 -10.42
N ALA A 264 22.16 -18.41 -10.72
CA ALA A 264 23.15 -18.66 -11.76
C ALA A 264 24.02 -19.89 -11.44
N THR A 265 24.41 -20.10 -10.18
CA THR A 265 25.13 -21.31 -9.78
C THR A 265 24.28 -22.57 -9.90
N GLN A 266 22.99 -22.52 -9.53
CA GLN A 266 22.08 -23.66 -9.74
C GLN A 266 21.96 -24.01 -11.23
N LEU A 267 21.86 -23.01 -12.12
CA LEU A 267 21.82 -23.21 -13.57
C LEU A 267 23.14 -23.81 -14.12
N GLU A 268 24.29 -23.36 -13.63
CA GLU A 268 25.60 -23.93 -13.96
C GLU A 268 25.68 -25.39 -13.52
N ASP A 269 25.19 -25.72 -12.32
CA ASP A 269 25.12 -27.09 -11.82
C ASP A 269 24.16 -27.96 -12.64
N LEU A 270 23.13 -27.38 -13.25
CA LEU A 270 22.19 -28.04 -14.19
C LEU A 270 22.76 -28.19 -15.61
N GLY A 271 23.98 -27.71 -15.85
CA GLY A 271 24.73 -27.88 -17.09
C GLY A 271 24.60 -26.71 -18.08
N PHE A 272 24.05 -25.56 -17.68
CA PHE A 272 24.01 -24.38 -18.54
C PHE A 272 25.29 -23.54 -18.41
N GLN A 273 25.70 -22.89 -19.50
CA GLN A 273 26.62 -21.76 -19.39
C GLN A 273 25.80 -20.51 -19.05
N VAL A 274 26.24 -19.71 -18.07
CA VAL A 274 25.52 -18.50 -17.65
C VAL A 274 26.38 -17.26 -17.84
N GLU A 275 25.85 -16.28 -18.56
CA GLU A 275 26.36 -14.92 -18.62
C GLU A 275 25.59 -14.05 -17.62
N ARG A 276 26.27 -13.67 -16.53
CA ARG A 276 25.72 -12.79 -15.48
C ARG A 276 25.84 -11.33 -15.92
N VAL A 277 24.71 -10.67 -16.18
CA VAL A 277 24.64 -9.25 -16.56
C VAL A 277 24.19 -8.43 -15.36
N GLU A 278 25.14 -8.03 -14.51
CA GLU A 278 24.89 -7.29 -13.26
C GLU A 278 24.85 -5.78 -13.50
N ARG A 279 23.67 -5.16 -13.42
CA ARG A 279 23.48 -3.71 -13.66
C ARG A 279 22.34 -3.11 -12.85
N ARG A 280 22.19 -1.78 -12.89
CA ARG A 280 21.07 -1.07 -12.24
C ARG A 280 19.77 -1.24 -13.01
N SER A 281 18.63 -1.00 -12.35
CA SER A 281 17.30 -1.11 -12.96
C SER A 281 17.18 -0.35 -14.28
N ALA A 282 17.61 0.92 -14.30
CA ALA A 282 17.50 1.80 -15.45
C ALA A 282 18.34 1.32 -16.67
N GLU A 283 19.36 0.49 -16.43
CA GLU A 283 20.19 -0.08 -17.49
C GLU A 283 19.65 -1.43 -17.99
N LEU A 284 18.84 -2.11 -17.18
CA LEU A 284 18.24 -3.41 -17.51
C LEU A 284 16.83 -3.27 -18.09
N SER A 285 16.05 -2.26 -17.71
CA SER A 285 14.68 -2.05 -18.21
C SER A 285 14.58 -2.00 -19.73
N PRO A 286 15.49 -1.36 -20.50
CA PRO A 286 15.40 -1.37 -21.97
C PRO A 286 15.58 -2.78 -22.57
N LEU A 287 16.13 -3.74 -21.81
CA LEU A 287 16.30 -5.12 -22.25
C LEU A 287 15.03 -5.94 -21.97
N TRP A 288 14.56 -6.00 -20.73
CA TRP A 288 13.46 -6.90 -20.39
C TRP A 288 12.07 -6.32 -20.63
N ILE A 289 11.92 -4.98 -20.60
CA ILE A 289 10.65 -4.29 -20.91
C ILE A 289 10.54 -4.04 -22.41
N GLU A 290 11.54 -3.40 -23.02
CA GLU A 290 11.36 -2.78 -24.35
C GLU A 290 11.85 -3.64 -25.52
N SER A 291 12.74 -4.60 -25.29
CA SER A 291 13.34 -5.37 -26.40
C SER A 291 12.42 -6.48 -26.93
N ASP A 292 12.65 -6.87 -28.19
CA ASP A 292 11.99 -8.02 -28.81
C ASP A 292 12.42 -9.33 -28.10
N PRO A 293 11.50 -10.06 -27.42
CA PRO A 293 11.85 -11.28 -26.71
C PRO A 293 12.40 -12.38 -27.63
N THR A 294 12.03 -12.39 -28.92
CA THR A 294 12.50 -13.38 -29.90
C THR A 294 13.95 -13.13 -30.35
N ALA A 295 14.52 -11.97 -30.02
CA ALA A 295 15.94 -11.71 -30.24
C ALA A 295 16.84 -12.56 -29.32
N CYS A 296 16.29 -13.13 -28.24
CA CYS A 296 17.04 -13.91 -27.23
C CYS A 296 18.27 -13.16 -26.69
N SER A 297 18.19 -11.84 -26.57
CA SER A 297 19.22 -10.97 -25.98
C SER A 297 19.32 -11.11 -24.46
N TRP A 298 18.33 -11.76 -23.85
CA TRP A 298 18.24 -12.11 -22.44
C TRP A 298 17.34 -13.34 -22.27
N HIS A 299 17.49 -14.04 -21.16
CA HIS A 299 16.75 -15.29 -20.87
C HIS A 299 16.01 -15.23 -19.54
N LEU A 300 16.63 -14.58 -18.53
CA LEU A 300 16.13 -14.48 -17.17
C LEU A 300 16.34 -13.07 -16.62
N TYR A 301 15.47 -12.64 -15.72
CA TYR A 301 15.63 -11.39 -14.96
C TYR A 301 15.23 -11.58 -13.49
N THR A 302 16.02 -11.00 -12.57
CA THR A 302 15.64 -10.89 -11.15
C THR A 302 14.67 -9.70 -10.97
N GLY A 303 13.37 -9.98 -11.01
CA GLY A 303 12.30 -9.00 -10.88
C GLY A 303 11.84 -8.79 -9.43
N ALA A 304 11.07 -7.74 -9.20
CA ALA A 304 10.35 -7.51 -7.95
C ALA A 304 9.15 -6.61 -8.18
N TRP A 305 8.11 -6.75 -7.36
CA TRP A 305 6.90 -5.95 -7.38
C TRP A 305 6.61 -5.38 -6.01
N SER A 306 6.04 -4.17 -5.98
CA SER A 306 5.68 -3.46 -4.76
C SER A 306 4.16 -3.42 -4.55
N GLN A 307 3.73 -3.64 -3.31
CA GLN A 307 2.39 -3.42 -2.83
C GLN A 307 2.38 -2.18 -1.93
N THR A 308 1.57 -1.18 -2.28
CA THR A 308 1.54 0.12 -1.59
C THR A 308 0.43 0.27 -0.56
N ALA A 309 -0.47 -0.71 -0.48
CA ALA A 309 -1.55 -0.83 0.49
C ALA A 309 -2.01 -2.30 0.61
N ILE A 310 -2.65 -2.65 1.71
CA ILE A 310 -3.23 -3.99 1.90
C ILE A 310 -4.30 -4.26 0.83
N ASP A 311 -4.12 -5.35 0.09
CA ASP A 311 -5.05 -5.80 -0.95
C ASP A 311 -6.05 -6.79 -0.34
N ARG A 312 -7.34 -6.52 -0.50
CA ARG A 312 -8.42 -7.36 0.04
C ARG A 312 -8.98 -8.37 -0.95
N GLU A 313 -8.64 -8.23 -2.23
CA GLU A 313 -9.32 -8.95 -3.30
C GLU A 313 -8.39 -9.53 -4.38
N SER A 314 -7.11 -9.16 -4.46
CA SER A 314 -6.16 -9.76 -5.42
C SER A 314 -6.65 -9.80 -6.87
N ASN A 315 -7.65 -8.99 -7.25
CA ASN A 315 -8.41 -9.18 -8.49
C ASN A 315 -7.54 -8.95 -9.74
N SER A 316 -6.50 -8.12 -9.64
CA SER A 316 -5.55 -7.87 -10.74
C SER A 316 -4.47 -8.94 -10.88
N SER A 317 -4.24 -9.76 -9.85
CA SER A 317 -3.04 -10.60 -9.75
C SER A 317 -2.87 -11.54 -10.93
N PHE A 318 -3.94 -12.20 -11.37
CA PHE A 318 -3.85 -13.14 -12.50
C PHE A 318 -3.74 -12.42 -13.85
N GLU A 319 -4.55 -11.39 -14.03
CA GLU A 319 -4.62 -10.63 -15.28
C GLU A 319 -3.32 -9.86 -15.54
N GLN A 320 -2.76 -9.21 -14.52
CA GLN A 320 -1.54 -8.42 -14.64
C GLN A 320 -0.33 -9.29 -14.97
N TYR A 321 -0.25 -10.47 -14.36
CA TYR A 321 0.95 -11.28 -14.44
C TYR A 321 0.88 -12.36 -15.51
N TYR A 322 -0.28 -12.95 -15.81
CA TYR A 322 -0.32 -14.16 -16.64
C TYR A 322 -1.04 -13.96 -17.97
N THR A 323 -1.50 -12.74 -18.29
CA THR A 323 -2.23 -12.44 -19.53
C THR A 323 -1.61 -11.25 -20.26
N ASN A 324 -2.08 -10.98 -21.48
CA ASN A 324 -1.55 -9.93 -22.35
C ASN A 324 -2.41 -8.65 -22.38
N ARG A 325 -3.35 -8.50 -21.44
CA ARG A 325 -4.40 -7.48 -21.50
C ARG A 325 -4.10 -6.20 -20.71
N LEU A 326 -3.20 -6.24 -19.72
CA LEU A 326 -2.91 -5.07 -18.88
C LEU A 326 -1.56 -4.41 -19.19
N LEU A 327 -0.46 -5.16 -19.16
CA LEU A 327 0.87 -4.59 -19.36
C LEU A 327 1.23 -4.57 -20.86
N PRO A 328 1.58 -3.41 -21.44
CA PRO A 328 1.81 -3.26 -22.88
C PRO A 328 3.20 -3.72 -23.34
N TRP A 329 3.89 -4.53 -22.54
CA TRP A 329 5.30 -4.86 -22.77
C TRP A 329 5.46 -6.00 -23.79
N PRO A 330 6.43 -5.94 -24.71
CA PRO A 330 6.73 -6.98 -25.70
C PRO A 330 6.70 -8.42 -25.20
N LEU A 331 7.23 -8.72 -24.02
CA LEU A 331 7.18 -10.07 -23.43
C LEU A 331 5.75 -10.51 -23.09
N TRP A 332 4.92 -9.62 -22.53
CA TRP A 332 3.53 -9.91 -22.16
C TRP A 332 2.67 -10.18 -23.39
N ALA A 333 2.99 -9.56 -24.53
CA ALA A 333 2.31 -9.84 -25.80
C ALA A 333 2.44 -11.31 -26.25
N LEU A 334 3.41 -12.06 -25.72
CA LEU A 334 3.58 -13.49 -25.98
C LEU A 334 2.75 -14.39 -25.04
N TYR A 335 2.11 -13.84 -24.02
CA TYR A 335 1.34 -14.64 -23.05
C TYR A 335 0.08 -15.20 -23.71
N ALA A 336 -0.06 -16.50 -23.53
CA ALA A 336 -1.13 -17.36 -24.01
C ALA A 336 -1.39 -18.42 -22.92
N PRO A 337 -2.00 -18.02 -21.79
CA PRO A 337 -2.37 -18.97 -20.73
C PRO A 337 -3.33 -20.03 -21.26
N VAL A 338 -3.46 -21.14 -20.52
CA VAL A 338 -4.49 -22.14 -20.84
C VAL A 338 -5.89 -21.52 -20.71
N PRO A 339 -6.89 -21.94 -21.52
CA PRO A 339 -8.20 -21.30 -21.57
C PRO A 339 -8.86 -21.12 -20.20
N GLU A 340 -8.72 -22.11 -19.32
CA GLU A 340 -9.27 -22.10 -17.97
C GLU A 340 -8.66 -20.99 -17.09
N LEU A 341 -7.35 -20.74 -17.20
CA LEU A 341 -6.68 -19.65 -16.50
C LEU A 341 -7.04 -18.29 -17.12
N ASP A 342 -7.12 -18.22 -18.45
CA ASP A 342 -7.45 -16.99 -19.16
C ASP A 342 -8.85 -16.48 -18.80
N GLU A 343 -9.83 -17.38 -18.82
CA GLU A 343 -11.22 -17.11 -18.45
C GLU A 343 -11.34 -16.72 -16.97
N ALA A 344 -10.67 -17.45 -16.07
CA ALA A 344 -10.67 -17.13 -14.65
C ALA A 344 -10.05 -15.75 -14.37
N ALA A 345 -8.89 -15.45 -14.98
CA ALA A 345 -8.22 -14.16 -14.82
C ALA A 345 -9.13 -13.01 -15.27
N GLN A 346 -9.80 -13.16 -16.41
CA GLN A 346 -10.70 -12.13 -16.94
C GLN A 346 -11.94 -11.92 -16.05
N ILE A 347 -12.57 -13.00 -15.56
CA ILE A 347 -13.77 -12.89 -14.71
C ILE A 347 -13.40 -12.28 -13.35
N ILE A 348 -12.29 -12.72 -12.75
CA ILE A 348 -11.78 -12.20 -11.48
C ILE A 348 -11.47 -10.70 -11.61
N TYR A 349 -10.72 -10.30 -12.64
CA TYR A 349 -10.31 -8.91 -12.85
C TYR A 349 -11.50 -7.97 -13.06
N ASN A 350 -12.49 -8.39 -13.85
CA ASN A 350 -13.68 -7.59 -14.14
C ASN A 350 -14.72 -7.62 -13.00
N GLY A 351 -14.52 -8.42 -11.95
CA GLY A 351 -15.53 -8.62 -10.91
C GLY A 351 -16.84 -9.21 -11.42
N SER A 352 -16.82 -9.92 -12.56
CA SER A 352 -18.03 -10.34 -13.28
C SER A 352 -18.57 -11.71 -12.86
N PHE A 353 -18.23 -12.15 -11.64
CA PHE A 353 -18.74 -13.39 -11.04
C PHE A 353 -20.10 -13.16 -10.38
N GLU A 354 -20.93 -14.20 -10.39
CA GLU A 354 -22.30 -14.21 -9.87
C GLU A 354 -22.37 -14.44 -8.34
N SER A 355 -21.28 -14.86 -7.70
CA SER A 355 -21.23 -15.12 -6.26
C SER A 355 -19.80 -15.20 -5.71
N LEU A 356 -19.66 -15.09 -4.38
CA LEU A 356 -18.38 -15.36 -3.69
C LEU A 356 -17.92 -16.80 -3.92
N ASP A 357 -18.85 -17.76 -3.94
CA ASP A 357 -18.51 -19.17 -4.19
C ASP A 357 -17.90 -19.34 -5.58
N GLN A 358 -18.50 -18.74 -6.60
CA GLN A 358 -17.92 -18.76 -7.95
C GLN A 358 -16.55 -18.09 -7.97
N ARG A 359 -16.39 -16.91 -7.35
CA ARG A 359 -15.09 -16.24 -7.26
C ARG A 359 -14.04 -17.16 -6.62
N ASN A 360 -14.38 -17.78 -5.49
CA ASN A 360 -13.47 -18.65 -4.77
C ASN A 360 -13.08 -19.87 -5.62
N GLU A 361 -14.01 -20.49 -6.35
CA GLU A 361 -13.70 -21.56 -7.29
C GLU A 361 -12.77 -21.11 -8.42
N LEU A 362 -12.96 -19.90 -8.95
CA LEU A 362 -12.04 -19.33 -9.97
C LEU A 362 -10.63 -19.15 -9.41
N PHE A 363 -10.47 -18.66 -8.18
CA PHE A 363 -9.17 -18.57 -7.52
C PHE A 363 -8.53 -19.95 -7.28
N ARG A 364 -9.33 -20.91 -6.79
CA ARG A 364 -8.88 -22.30 -6.57
C ARG A 364 -8.37 -22.95 -7.85
N ALA A 365 -8.98 -22.62 -8.99
CA ALA A 365 -8.50 -23.06 -10.30
C ALA A 365 -7.27 -22.26 -10.77
N ALA A 366 -7.29 -20.93 -10.63
CA ALA A 366 -6.27 -20.05 -11.18
C ALA A 366 -4.90 -20.16 -10.49
N ILE A 367 -4.86 -20.33 -9.15
CA ILE A 367 -3.60 -20.44 -8.39
C ILE A 367 -2.68 -21.55 -8.94
N PRO A 368 -3.08 -22.83 -8.99
CA PRO A 368 -2.22 -23.88 -9.51
C PRO A 368 -1.90 -23.72 -11.00
N LEU A 369 -2.87 -23.26 -11.81
CA LEU A 369 -2.65 -23.04 -13.24
C LEU A 369 -1.64 -21.92 -13.53
N ALA A 370 -1.62 -20.86 -12.72
CA ALA A 370 -0.66 -19.77 -12.83
C ALA A 370 0.76 -20.25 -12.51
N ASN A 371 0.92 -21.03 -11.43
CA ASN A 371 2.17 -21.69 -11.07
C ASN A 371 2.64 -22.67 -12.16
N GLU A 372 1.73 -23.44 -12.76
CA GLU A 372 2.04 -24.34 -13.86
C GLU A 372 2.39 -23.59 -15.15
N TYR A 373 1.77 -22.44 -15.43
CA TYR A 373 2.09 -21.63 -16.61
C TYR A 373 3.51 -21.05 -16.55
N ALA A 374 3.98 -20.76 -15.32
CA ALA A 374 5.37 -20.47 -14.98
C ALA A 374 6.04 -19.43 -15.90
N THR A 375 5.33 -18.36 -16.27
CA THR A 375 5.97 -17.22 -16.97
C THR A 375 6.93 -16.46 -16.05
N ARG A 376 6.74 -16.65 -14.74
CA ARG A 376 7.65 -16.28 -13.66
C ARG A 376 7.57 -17.33 -12.56
N ASP A 377 8.61 -17.38 -11.74
CA ASP A 377 8.60 -18.09 -10.47
C ASP A 377 8.76 -17.07 -9.34
N TRP A 378 7.82 -17.03 -8.40
CA TRP A 378 7.94 -16.23 -7.19
C TRP A 378 9.05 -16.78 -6.30
N ILE A 379 9.77 -15.92 -5.58
CA ILE A 379 10.93 -16.32 -4.77
C ILE A 379 10.63 -16.07 -3.29
N THR A 380 10.46 -14.80 -2.92
CA THR A 380 10.31 -14.35 -1.53
C THR A 380 9.38 -13.16 -1.44
N SER A 381 8.66 -13.05 -0.33
CA SER A 381 8.14 -11.77 0.16
C SER A 381 9.12 -11.24 1.18
N ARG A 382 9.58 -10.01 1.00
CA ARG A 382 10.52 -9.37 1.92
C ARG A 382 9.80 -9.02 3.22
N THR A 383 10.51 -9.18 4.33
CA THR A 383 10.06 -8.72 5.67
C THR A 383 10.98 -7.60 6.15
N THR A 384 11.20 -6.63 5.26
CA THR A 384 11.98 -5.42 5.56
C THR A 384 11.32 -4.64 6.69
N VAL A 385 12.13 -3.81 7.35
CA VAL A 385 11.70 -3.11 8.56
C VAL A 385 11.76 -1.60 8.39
N VAL A 386 10.83 -0.90 9.02
CA VAL A 386 10.86 0.56 9.18
C VAL A 386 11.36 0.88 10.60
N PRO A 387 12.51 1.57 10.76
CA PRO A 387 13.10 1.83 12.06
C PRO A 387 12.77 3.24 12.61
N PHE A 388 12.50 3.32 13.90
CA PHE A 388 12.31 4.57 14.63
C PHE A 388 12.79 4.43 16.08
N ARG A 389 13.07 5.55 16.75
CA ARG A 389 13.54 5.52 18.14
C ARG A 389 12.42 5.07 19.08
N ASN A 390 12.77 4.38 20.17
CA ASN A 390 11.80 3.83 21.14
C ASN A 390 10.81 4.86 21.71
N GLU A 391 11.20 6.14 21.80
CA GLU A 391 10.29 7.20 22.27
C GLU A 391 9.23 7.63 21.23
N VAL A 392 9.23 7.05 20.02
CA VAL A 392 8.34 7.41 18.90
C VAL A 392 7.25 6.36 18.73
N SER A 393 6.01 6.82 18.61
CA SER A 393 4.87 6.00 18.20
C SER A 393 4.27 6.53 16.90
N VAL A 394 3.99 5.63 15.94
CA VAL A 394 3.44 5.98 14.63
C VAL A 394 2.70 4.78 14.02
N THR A 395 1.62 5.04 13.29
CA THR A 395 0.92 4.00 12.53
C THR A 395 1.72 3.55 11.32
N THR A 396 1.77 2.23 11.10
CA THR A 396 2.36 1.58 9.93
C THR A 396 1.29 0.82 9.16
N ASP A 397 1.24 0.97 7.84
CA ASP A 397 0.49 0.07 6.97
C ASP A 397 1.26 -1.25 6.83
N LEU A 398 0.59 -2.39 6.97
CA LEU A 398 1.28 -3.69 6.98
C LEU A 398 1.90 -4.07 5.62
N ALA A 399 1.39 -3.49 4.53
CA ALA A 399 1.98 -3.61 3.21
C ALA A 399 2.92 -2.43 2.92
N GLY A 400 2.41 -1.20 3.02
CA GLY A 400 3.10 0.01 2.58
C GLY A 400 4.01 0.71 3.61
N GLY A 401 4.10 0.19 4.85
CA GLY A 401 4.89 0.78 5.92
C GLY A 401 4.39 2.16 6.34
N VAL A 402 5.29 2.98 6.91
CA VAL A 402 4.96 4.36 7.30
C VAL A 402 4.72 5.25 6.06
N SER A 403 5.55 5.09 5.03
CA SER A 403 5.46 5.91 3.80
C SER A 403 4.15 5.67 3.02
N GLY A 404 3.62 4.44 3.06
CA GLY A 404 2.33 4.08 2.48
C GLY A 404 1.13 4.48 3.34
N ALA A 405 1.28 4.48 4.67
CA ALA A 405 0.17 4.74 5.60
C ALA A 405 -0.40 6.17 5.45
N GLN A 406 -1.63 6.29 4.97
CA GLN A 406 -2.35 7.58 4.88
C GLN A 406 -2.49 8.33 6.23
N MET A 407 -2.30 7.60 7.33
CA MET A 407 -2.54 8.06 8.70
C MET A 407 -1.26 8.38 9.48
N TRP A 408 -0.08 8.22 8.87
CA TRP A 408 1.20 8.37 9.58
C TRP A 408 1.30 9.72 10.32
N ALA A 409 0.97 10.82 9.63
CA ALA A 409 1.09 12.16 10.21
C ALA A 409 0.10 12.40 11.35
N LYS A 410 -1.06 11.76 11.29
CA LYS A 410 -2.13 11.90 12.28
C LYS A 410 -1.84 11.14 13.57
N THR A 411 -0.89 10.21 13.54
CA THR A 411 -0.59 9.30 14.66
C THR A 411 0.83 9.47 15.20
N ILE A 412 1.76 9.96 14.38
CA ILE A 412 3.16 10.19 14.77
C ILE A 412 3.26 11.12 15.98
N ARG A 413 3.90 10.65 17.04
CA ARG A 413 4.08 11.38 18.29
C ARG A 413 5.27 10.86 19.08
N TYR A 414 5.70 11.64 20.07
CA TYR A 414 6.43 11.10 21.21
C TYR A 414 5.40 10.48 22.16
N GLU A 415 5.64 9.27 22.66
CA GLU A 415 4.65 8.52 23.46
C GLU A 415 4.12 9.31 24.66
N ASP A 416 5.02 9.93 25.42
CA ASP A 416 4.70 10.62 26.67
C ASP A 416 4.55 12.14 26.52
N LYS A 417 4.35 12.66 25.29
CA LYS A 417 4.38 14.11 25.06
C LYS A 417 3.58 14.60 23.85
N VAL A 418 2.78 15.64 24.12
CA VAL A 418 2.20 16.53 23.10
C VAL A 418 3.21 17.60 22.65
N GLY A 419 3.33 17.79 21.34
CA GLY A 419 4.21 18.80 20.73
C GLY A 419 5.67 18.38 20.61
N GLY A 420 6.54 19.34 20.30
CA GLY A 420 7.95 19.10 19.97
C GLY A 420 8.22 18.94 18.49
N SER A 421 9.46 18.61 18.17
CA SER A 421 9.93 18.48 16.79
C SER A 421 10.58 17.12 16.55
N MET A 422 10.38 16.55 15.38
CA MET A 422 11.03 15.32 14.93
C MET A 422 11.74 15.51 13.60
N ASN A 423 12.91 14.91 13.47
CA ASN A 423 13.61 14.74 12.20
C ASN A 423 13.26 13.35 11.64
N ILE A 424 12.73 13.32 10.42
CA ILE A 424 12.38 12.09 9.70
C ILE A 424 13.25 11.98 8.46
N GLY A 425 13.94 10.84 8.29
CA GLY A 425 14.74 10.54 7.11
C GLY A 425 13.92 9.86 6.00
N LEU A 426 14.22 10.18 4.75
CA LEU A 426 13.74 9.49 3.55
C LEU A 426 14.89 9.35 2.52
N PRO A 427 14.94 8.30 1.68
CA PRO A 427 15.99 8.15 0.66
C PRO A 427 16.09 9.32 -0.33
N SER A 428 14.93 9.90 -0.66
CA SER A 428 14.78 11.03 -1.57
C SER A 428 13.63 11.92 -1.11
N VAL A 429 13.71 13.21 -1.43
CA VAL A 429 12.67 14.22 -1.18
C VAL A 429 12.63 15.15 -2.38
N PHE A 430 11.44 15.46 -2.89
CA PHE A 430 11.22 16.21 -4.14
C PHE A 430 11.77 15.48 -5.37
N THR A 431 11.48 14.18 -5.46
CA THR A 431 11.98 13.31 -6.54
C THR A 431 11.39 13.73 -7.89
N GLU A 432 10.11 14.06 -7.90
CA GLU A 432 9.40 14.60 -9.06
C GLU A 432 8.58 15.85 -8.69
N PRO A 433 8.11 16.64 -9.68
CA PRO A 433 7.23 17.78 -9.44
C PRO A 433 5.98 17.45 -8.62
N TRP A 434 5.66 18.28 -7.61
CA TRP A 434 4.45 18.12 -6.81
C TRP A 434 3.33 18.93 -7.41
N ASN A 435 2.36 18.24 -8.00
CA ASN A 435 1.11 18.80 -8.44
C ASN A 435 0.05 17.69 -8.40
N PRO A 436 -1.25 18.04 -8.34
CA PRO A 436 -2.27 17.05 -8.04
C PRO A 436 -2.62 16.16 -9.24
N ILE A 437 -2.25 16.48 -10.49
CA ILE A 437 -2.60 15.70 -11.69
C ILE A 437 -1.35 15.35 -12.49
N GLY A 438 -1.01 14.07 -12.56
CA GLY A 438 0.26 13.64 -13.15
C GLY A 438 1.43 14.26 -12.39
N GLY A 439 1.39 14.24 -11.05
CA GLY A 439 2.47 14.64 -10.15
C GLY A 439 3.38 13.47 -9.76
N SER A 440 4.20 13.67 -8.72
CA SER A 440 5.08 12.62 -8.22
C SER A 440 4.29 11.41 -7.71
N ASN A 441 4.63 10.22 -8.21
CA ASN A 441 4.12 8.94 -7.70
C ASN A 441 5.13 8.22 -6.78
N TRP A 442 6.29 8.84 -6.52
CA TRP A 442 7.33 8.27 -5.68
C TRP A 442 6.82 8.18 -4.24
N VAL A 443 6.96 7.01 -3.63
CA VAL A 443 6.43 6.75 -2.28
C VAL A 443 6.93 7.76 -1.24
N PHE A 444 8.16 8.26 -1.41
CA PHE A 444 8.79 9.24 -0.53
C PHE A 444 8.10 10.62 -0.62
N ASP A 445 7.83 11.09 -1.84
CA ASP A 445 7.11 12.35 -2.06
C ASP A 445 5.66 12.20 -1.60
N MET A 446 5.04 11.07 -1.94
CA MET A 446 3.67 10.75 -1.56
C MET A 446 3.48 10.66 -0.06
N MET A 447 4.46 10.19 0.72
CA MET A 447 4.39 10.22 2.18
C MET A 447 4.18 11.65 2.68
N VAL A 448 4.98 12.61 2.19
CA VAL A 448 4.88 14.00 2.64
C VAL A 448 3.58 14.64 2.17
N ILE A 449 3.17 14.38 0.93
CA ILE A 449 1.87 14.79 0.36
C ILE A 449 0.71 14.29 1.22
N ARG A 450 0.70 13.00 1.58
CA ARG A 450 -0.31 12.41 2.49
C ARG A 450 -0.28 13.02 3.89
N GLY A 451 0.90 13.41 4.36
CA GLY A 451 1.06 14.04 5.67
C GLY A 451 0.47 15.45 5.74
N VAL A 452 0.44 16.16 4.61
CA VAL A 452 -0.19 17.47 4.50
C VAL A 452 -1.64 17.42 4.00
N GLY A 453 -2.11 16.29 3.47
CA GLY A 453 -3.47 16.15 2.95
C GLY A 453 -4.44 15.31 3.74
N ASP A 454 -5.71 15.45 3.36
CA ASP A 454 -6.80 14.58 3.81
C ASP A 454 -7.53 13.92 2.64
N ALA A 455 -8.30 12.89 2.98
CA ALA A 455 -9.22 12.19 2.09
C ALA A 455 -10.60 12.06 2.73
N GLY A 456 -11.63 11.76 1.93
CA GLY A 456 -12.97 11.45 2.45
C GLY A 456 -12.99 10.17 3.29
N LEU A 457 -12.26 9.16 2.83
CA LEU A 457 -12.06 7.85 3.46
C LEU A 457 -10.57 7.57 3.56
N TYR A 458 -10.18 6.76 4.54
CA TYR A 458 -8.85 6.17 4.61
C TYR A 458 -8.92 4.65 4.54
N PRO A 459 -7.95 3.99 3.90
CA PRO A 459 -7.78 2.56 4.07
C PRO A 459 -7.29 2.30 5.49
N ASN A 460 -7.91 1.34 6.17
CA ASN A 460 -7.45 0.86 7.45
C ASN A 460 -6.06 0.23 7.26
N PRO A 461 -5.02 0.72 7.98
CA PRO A 461 -3.63 0.28 7.78
C PRO A 461 -3.38 -1.19 8.18
N ASN A 462 -4.34 -1.80 8.90
CA ASN A 462 -4.25 -3.18 9.38
C ASN A 462 -5.12 -4.13 8.55
N THR A 463 -6.24 -3.67 7.98
CA THR A 463 -7.21 -4.55 7.28
C THR A 463 -7.42 -4.23 5.80
N GLY A 464 -7.03 -3.03 5.34
CA GLY A 464 -7.32 -2.51 4.00
C GLY A 464 -8.76 -2.03 3.79
N LEU A 465 -9.65 -2.13 4.80
CA LEU A 465 -11.04 -1.66 4.69
C LEU A 465 -11.09 -0.13 4.78
N ALA A 466 -11.85 0.52 3.90
CA ALA A 466 -12.09 1.94 4.01
C ALA A 466 -12.85 2.28 5.31
N PHE A 467 -12.47 3.36 5.96
CA PHE A 467 -13.17 3.91 7.11
C PHE A 467 -13.28 5.44 6.99
N PRO A 468 -14.26 6.07 7.67
CA PRO A 468 -14.59 7.46 7.42
C PRO A 468 -13.58 8.43 8.05
N ASN A 469 -13.13 9.41 7.26
CA ASN A 469 -12.40 10.57 7.77
C ASN A 469 -13.27 11.84 7.76
N ARG A 470 -13.72 12.25 6.56
CA ARG A 470 -14.54 13.47 6.37
C ARG A 470 -15.98 13.16 5.97
N ILE A 471 -16.34 11.88 5.93
CA ILE A 471 -17.70 11.39 5.72
C ILE A 471 -18.32 11.06 7.08
N GLU A 472 -19.62 11.34 7.22
CA GLU A 472 -20.38 10.97 8.42
C GLU A 472 -20.92 9.54 8.30
N ARG A 473 -21.50 9.19 7.14
CA ARG A 473 -22.05 7.87 6.82
C ARG A 473 -22.25 7.68 5.32
N ALA A 474 -22.42 6.43 4.89
CA ALA A 474 -22.76 6.09 3.51
C ALA A 474 -23.91 5.05 3.42
N GLU A 475 -24.62 5.07 2.31
CA GLU A 475 -25.63 4.07 1.95
C GLU A 475 -25.30 3.51 0.57
N LEU A 476 -25.23 2.18 0.45
CA LEU A 476 -25.09 1.47 -0.80
C LEU A 476 -26.37 0.71 -1.15
N THR A 477 -26.88 0.96 -2.35
CA THR A 477 -27.91 0.12 -2.98
C THR A 477 -27.26 -0.63 -4.13
N VAL A 478 -27.27 -1.96 -4.08
CA VAL A 478 -26.55 -2.83 -5.02
C VAL A 478 -27.52 -3.72 -5.77
N ARG A 479 -27.25 -4.02 -7.03
CA ARG A 479 -28.04 -4.96 -7.82
C ARG A 479 -28.03 -6.35 -7.18
N GLU A 480 -29.21 -6.95 -7.01
CA GLU A 480 -29.38 -8.30 -6.49
C GLU A 480 -28.48 -9.30 -7.24
N GLY A 481 -27.85 -10.20 -6.48
CA GLY A 481 -26.92 -11.21 -7.00
C GLY A 481 -25.45 -10.79 -6.99
N TYR A 482 -25.12 -9.51 -6.79
CA TYR A 482 -23.72 -9.13 -6.60
C TYR A 482 -23.25 -9.49 -5.18
N PRO A 483 -22.11 -10.19 -5.03
CA PRO A 483 -21.68 -10.70 -3.73
C PRO A 483 -20.93 -9.66 -2.88
N MET A 484 -21.67 -8.68 -2.34
CA MET A 484 -21.13 -7.65 -1.44
C MET A 484 -21.51 -7.92 0.02
N ALA A 485 -20.59 -7.68 0.93
CA ALA A 485 -20.80 -7.72 2.37
C ALA A 485 -20.45 -6.37 3.02
N VAL A 486 -21.00 -6.12 4.20
CA VAL A 486 -20.67 -4.96 5.04
C VAL A 486 -20.18 -5.45 6.40
N SER A 487 -19.14 -4.83 6.92
CA SER A 487 -18.48 -5.20 8.18
C SER A 487 -18.43 -4.07 9.20
N SER A 488 -18.82 -2.86 8.79
CA SER A 488 -18.83 -1.64 9.60
C SER A 488 -20.24 -1.07 9.79
N ASP A 489 -20.37 -0.15 10.74
CA ASP A 489 -21.63 0.52 11.11
C ASP A 489 -21.88 1.83 10.34
N TRP A 490 -20.84 2.46 9.80
CA TRP A 490 -20.94 3.72 9.04
C TRP A 490 -21.49 3.53 7.61
N VAL A 491 -21.55 2.29 7.11
CA VAL A 491 -22.15 1.93 5.82
C VAL A 491 -23.42 1.13 6.02
N THR A 492 -24.50 1.53 5.36
CA THR A 492 -25.70 0.68 5.21
C THR A 492 -25.71 0.04 3.83
N LEU A 493 -25.89 -1.28 3.76
CA LEU A 493 -25.97 -2.05 2.52
C LEU A 493 -27.40 -2.55 2.27
N ALA A 494 -27.93 -2.30 1.08
CA ALA A 494 -29.22 -2.78 0.60
C ALA A 494 -29.09 -3.37 -0.81
N PHE A 495 -29.97 -4.31 -1.14
CA PHE A 495 -30.03 -4.92 -2.48
C PHE A 495 -31.37 -4.61 -3.15
N GLU A 496 -31.32 -4.28 -4.44
CA GLU A 496 -32.48 -4.05 -5.28
C GLU A 496 -32.37 -4.83 -6.60
N PRO A 497 -33.47 -5.31 -7.21
CA PRO A 497 -33.42 -6.01 -8.49
C PRO A 497 -32.77 -5.21 -9.62
N GLU A 498 -32.90 -3.88 -9.56
CA GLU A 498 -32.40 -2.95 -10.57
C GLU A 498 -32.05 -1.62 -9.91
N VAL A 499 -30.85 -1.10 -10.17
CA VAL A 499 -30.43 0.23 -9.69
C VAL A 499 -30.50 1.22 -10.84
N THR A 500 -31.61 1.94 -10.95
CA THR A 500 -31.85 2.90 -12.04
C THR A 500 -31.06 4.20 -11.86
N VAL A 501 -30.46 4.68 -12.95
CA VAL A 501 -29.79 6.00 -12.99
C VAL A 501 -30.84 7.08 -13.27
N PRO A 502 -30.98 8.11 -12.42
CA PRO A 502 -31.92 9.20 -12.65
C PRO A 502 -31.60 10.02 -13.90
N ASP A 503 -32.63 10.42 -14.64
CA ASP A 503 -32.51 11.25 -15.84
C ASP A 503 -31.77 12.58 -15.60
N ASP A 504 -31.81 13.11 -14.39
CA ASP A 504 -31.19 14.38 -13.98
C ASP A 504 -29.76 14.23 -13.43
N ALA A 505 -29.25 13.00 -13.28
CA ALA A 505 -27.86 12.78 -12.88
C ALA A 505 -26.90 13.28 -13.97
N TRP A 506 -25.78 13.89 -13.57
CA TRP A 506 -24.72 14.26 -14.50
C TRP A 506 -24.02 12.99 -14.99
N ALA A 507 -24.14 12.71 -16.29
CA ALA A 507 -23.65 11.49 -16.92
C ALA A 507 -22.55 11.76 -17.97
N GLY A 508 -22.33 13.03 -18.33
CA GLY A 508 -21.32 13.43 -19.29
C GLY A 508 -20.93 14.89 -19.11
N TRP A 509 -20.01 15.35 -19.97
CA TRP A 509 -19.45 16.68 -19.93
C TRP A 509 -19.32 17.25 -21.34
N ASP A 510 -19.78 18.47 -21.55
CA ASP A 510 -19.51 19.24 -22.77
C ASP A 510 -18.34 20.18 -22.50
N ALA A 511 -17.14 19.77 -22.90
CA ALA A 511 -15.92 20.54 -22.67
C ALA A 511 -15.88 21.89 -23.41
N THR A 512 -16.60 22.03 -24.52
CA THR A 512 -16.66 23.30 -25.27
C THR A 512 -17.51 24.33 -24.53
N ASN A 513 -18.68 23.90 -24.03
CA ASN A 513 -19.60 24.78 -23.31
C ASN A 513 -19.38 24.81 -21.80
N GLN A 514 -18.50 23.94 -21.28
CA GLN A 514 -18.14 23.79 -19.87
C GLN A 514 -19.35 23.51 -18.96
N VAL A 515 -20.22 22.61 -19.39
CA VAL A 515 -21.43 22.19 -18.68
C VAL A 515 -21.54 20.67 -18.59
N PHE A 516 -22.06 20.18 -17.46
CA PHE A 516 -22.45 18.77 -17.35
C PHE A 516 -23.66 18.47 -18.23
N LEU A 517 -23.64 17.29 -18.84
CA LEU A 517 -24.75 16.70 -19.56
C LEU A 517 -25.48 15.73 -18.63
N THR A 518 -26.79 15.81 -18.60
CA THR A 518 -27.64 14.91 -17.81
C THR A 518 -27.76 13.54 -18.47
N ALA A 519 -28.12 12.51 -17.69
CA ALA A 519 -28.35 11.16 -18.21
C ALA A 519 -29.37 11.13 -19.35
N ALA A 520 -30.44 11.95 -19.28
CA ALA A 520 -31.43 12.08 -20.36
C ALA A 520 -30.88 12.75 -21.64
N GLU A 521 -29.80 13.53 -21.54
CA GLU A 521 -29.14 14.14 -22.71
C GLU A 521 -28.08 13.22 -23.30
N VAL A 522 -27.42 12.40 -22.47
CA VAL A 522 -26.35 11.49 -22.89
C VAL A 522 -26.90 10.17 -23.44
N TYR A 523 -27.89 9.58 -22.77
CA TYR A 523 -28.40 8.26 -23.09
C TYR A 523 -29.75 8.32 -23.79
N THR A 524 -29.95 7.42 -24.77
CA THR A 524 -31.23 7.30 -25.49
C THR A 524 -32.28 6.49 -24.74
N GLU A 525 -31.85 5.70 -23.76
CA GLU A 525 -32.66 4.83 -22.93
C GLU A 525 -32.20 4.97 -21.47
N THR A 526 -33.11 4.74 -20.53
CA THR A 526 -32.81 4.73 -19.10
C THR A 526 -31.69 3.74 -18.82
N GLN A 527 -30.63 4.22 -18.14
CA GLN A 527 -29.50 3.38 -17.76
C GLN A 527 -29.71 2.76 -16.39
N THR A 528 -29.01 1.65 -16.16
CA THR A 528 -28.89 1.01 -14.85
C THR A 528 -27.41 0.98 -14.45
N ALA A 529 -27.17 0.71 -13.17
CA ALA A 529 -25.84 0.56 -12.60
C ALA A 529 -25.73 -0.72 -11.77
N LEU A 530 -24.51 -1.14 -11.45
CA LEU A 530 -24.28 -2.18 -10.45
C LEU A 530 -24.66 -1.69 -9.06
N LEU A 531 -24.27 -0.46 -8.71
CA LEU A 531 -24.57 0.12 -7.41
C LEU A 531 -24.82 1.63 -7.47
N LYS A 532 -25.54 2.11 -6.46
CA LYS A 532 -25.68 3.52 -6.08
C LYS A 532 -24.99 3.72 -4.73
N SER A 533 -24.03 4.64 -4.69
CA SER A 533 -23.38 5.12 -3.46
C SER A 533 -23.92 6.49 -3.07
N THR A 534 -24.51 6.60 -1.87
CA THR A 534 -24.98 7.87 -1.29
C THR A 534 -24.09 8.23 -0.11
N VAL A 535 -23.38 9.37 -0.20
CA VAL A 535 -22.43 9.82 0.82
C VAL A 535 -22.96 11.07 1.51
N TYR A 536 -22.94 11.05 2.84
CA TYR A 536 -23.35 12.15 3.70
C TYR A 536 -22.13 12.75 4.39
N TYR A 537 -21.94 14.06 4.18
CA TYR A 537 -20.90 14.82 4.85
C TYR A 537 -21.43 15.50 6.13
N PRO A 538 -20.56 15.73 7.13
CA PRO A 538 -20.93 16.46 8.34
C PRO A 538 -21.59 17.81 8.04
N ALA A 539 -22.64 18.16 8.78
CA ALA A 539 -23.37 19.40 8.57
C ALA A 539 -22.55 20.67 8.82
N ASP A 540 -21.45 20.58 9.56
CA ASP A 540 -20.55 21.68 9.86
C ASP A 540 -19.33 21.73 8.93
N LEU A 541 -19.24 20.88 7.89
CA LEU A 541 -18.11 20.73 6.97
C LEU A 541 -17.51 22.06 6.51
N TYR A 542 -18.34 22.96 5.98
CA TYR A 542 -17.88 24.25 5.44
C TYR A 542 -17.45 25.27 6.50
N THR A 543 -17.76 25.00 7.77
CA THR A 543 -17.39 25.87 8.90
C THR A 543 -16.22 25.34 9.71
N THR A 544 -15.94 24.03 9.65
CA THR A 544 -14.88 23.38 10.42
C THR A 544 -13.67 22.99 9.58
N VAL A 545 -13.85 22.72 8.29
CA VAL A 545 -12.75 22.35 7.38
C VAL A 545 -12.30 23.56 6.58
N THR A 546 -10.99 23.78 6.57
CA THR A 546 -10.33 24.84 5.80
C THR A 546 -9.11 24.28 5.08
N TRP A 547 -8.84 24.80 3.90
CA TRP A 547 -7.54 24.71 3.24
C TRP A 547 -6.46 25.42 4.06
N HIS A 548 -5.19 25.06 3.87
CA HIS A 548 -4.06 25.62 4.63
C HIS A 548 -3.83 27.13 4.46
N ASP A 549 -4.41 27.74 3.43
CA ASP A 549 -4.44 29.21 3.27
C ASP A 549 -5.50 29.89 4.16
N GLY A 550 -6.30 29.11 4.89
CA GLY A 550 -7.39 29.55 5.76
C GLY A 550 -8.75 29.64 5.06
N SER A 551 -8.83 29.32 3.77
CA SER A 551 -10.09 29.35 3.04
C SER A 551 -10.97 28.14 3.42
N PRO A 552 -12.29 28.29 3.68
CA PRO A 552 -13.16 27.16 4.04
C PRO A 552 -13.25 26.13 2.90
N ILE A 553 -13.53 24.86 3.14
CA ILE A 553 -13.90 23.98 2.01
C ILE A 553 -15.27 24.40 1.46
N SER A 554 -15.57 24.11 0.19
CA SER A 554 -16.83 24.46 -0.46
C SER A 554 -17.27 23.39 -1.47
N VAL A 555 -18.56 23.36 -1.82
CA VAL A 555 -19.07 22.45 -2.86
C VAL A 555 -18.36 22.63 -4.22
N ALA A 556 -17.85 23.83 -4.51
CA ALA A 556 -17.09 24.11 -5.72
C ALA A 556 -15.77 23.32 -5.79
N ASP A 557 -15.15 22.99 -4.65
CA ASP A 557 -13.95 22.16 -4.60
C ASP A 557 -14.26 20.72 -5.09
N PHE A 558 -15.38 20.14 -4.65
CA PHE A 558 -15.86 18.81 -5.08
C PHE A 558 -16.22 18.79 -6.57
N ILE A 559 -16.96 19.81 -7.03
CA ILE A 559 -17.37 19.92 -8.44
C ILE A 559 -16.15 20.10 -9.36
N MET A 560 -15.11 20.82 -8.92
CA MET A 560 -13.86 20.91 -9.68
C MET A 560 -13.27 19.52 -9.93
N GLY A 561 -13.20 18.66 -8.90
CA GLY A 561 -12.76 17.27 -9.04
C GLY A 561 -13.62 16.47 -10.02
N MET A 562 -14.95 16.64 -9.95
CA MET A 562 -15.88 16.04 -10.91
C MET A 562 -15.61 16.50 -12.35
N ILE A 563 -15.38 17.79 -12.59
CA ILE A 563 -15.11 18.33 -13.92
C ILE A 563 -13.83 17.75 -14.50
N THR A 564 -12.74 17.77 -13.73
CA THR A 564 -11.42 17.35 -14.24
C THR A 564 -11.35 15.87 -14.60
N ALA A 565 -12.19 15.02 -13.99
CA ALA A 565 -12.31 13.61 -14.35
C ALA A 565 -12.82 13.40 -15.79
N PHE A 566 -13.58 14.37 -16.35
CA PHE A 566 -14.03 14.35 -17.74
C PHE A 566 -13.17 15.22 -18.67
N ASP A 567 -12.84 16.43 -18.23
CA ASP A 567 -12.42 17.52 -19.11
C ASP A 567 -11.01 17.33 -19.68
N LEU A 568 -10.04 16.93 -18.85
CA LEU A 568 -8.63 16.99 -19.25
C LEU A 568 -8.23 15.96 -20.30
N GLY A 569 -8.91 14.82 -20.35
CA GLY A 569 -8.74 13.82 -21.41
C GLY A 569 -9.68 14.04 -22.61
N ASP A 570 -10.47 15.11 -22.65
CA ASP A 570 -11.39 15.39 -23.75
C ASP A 570 -10.72 16.27 -24.82
N PRO A 571 -10.62 15.84 -26.09
CA PRO A 571 -10.00 16.63 -27.16
C PRO A 571 -10.65 17.99 -27.42
N ALA A 572 -11.88 18.22 -26.93
CA ALA A 572 -12.56 19.50 -27.03
C ALA A 572 -12.22 20.46 -25.87
N SER A 573 -11.52 20.00 -24.83
CA SER A 573 -11.11 20.85 -23.71
C SER A 573 -9.97 21.81 -24.10
N ALA A 574 -10.02 23.01 -23.53
CA ALA A 574 -8.91 23.96 -23.60
C ALA A 574 -7.65 23.48 -22.84
N ASN A 575 -7.81 22.55 -21.90
CA ASN A 575 -6.74 21.96 -21.09
C ASN A 575 -6.45 20.50 -21.50
N TYR A 576 -6.78 20.12 -22.75
CA TYR A 576 -6.60 18.75 -23.22
C TYR A 576 -5.16 18.25 -23.04
N ASP A 577 -5.05 17.03 -22.54
CA ASP A 577 -3.83 16.27 -22.40
C ASP A 577 -4.08 14.83 -22.88
N GLU A 578 -3.42 14.46 -23.99
CA GLU A 578 -3.57 13.15 -24.62
C GLU A 578 -3.17 11.99 -23.68
N SER A 579 -2.22 12.23 -22.76
CA SER A 579 -1.79 11.21 -21.79
C SER A 579 -2.86 10.87 -20.75
N LEU A 580 -3.89 11.71 -20.59
CA LEU A 580 -5.01 11.50 -19.67
C LEU A 580 -6.21 10.80 -20.33
N VAL A 581 -6.17 10.55 -21.64
CA VAL A 581 -7.24 9.84 -22.37
C VAL A 581 -7.51 8.44 -21.78
N PRO A 582 -6.50 7.58 -21.52
CA PRO A 582 -6.75 6.25 -20.95
C PRO A 582 -7.45 6.30 -19.58
N ASN A 583 -7.03 7.22 -18.70
CA ASN A 583 -7.63 7.39 -17.38
C ASN A 583 -9.10 7.83 -17.50
N ARG A 584 -9.40 8.77 -18.40
CA ARG A 584 -10.76 9.21 -18.69
C ARG A 584 -11.61 8.07 -19.25
N GLU A 585 -11.09 7.29 -20.19
CA GLU A 585 -11.81 6.14 -20.77
C GLU A 585 -12.12 5.08 -19.72
N GLN A 586 -11.17 4.79 -18.82
CA GLN A 586 -11.38 3.87 -17.69
C GLN A 586 -12.48 4.39 -16.74
N PHE A 587 -12.44 5.66 -16.38
CA PHE A 587 -13.48 6.29 -15.57
C PHE A 587 -14.87 6.18 -16.24
N LEU A 588 -14.96 6.53 -17.53
CA LEU A 588 -16.23 6.49 -18.29
C LEU A 588 -16.76 5.06 -18.51
N ALA A 589 -15.90 4.04 -18.51
CA ALA A 589 -16.33 2.65 -18.67
C ALA A 589 -17.23 2.21 -17.50
N ALA A 590 -16.89 2.60 -16.27
CA ALA A 590 -17.64 2.23 -15.07
C ALA A 590 -18.64 3.31 -14.61
N PHE A 591 -18.40 4.59 -14.91
CA PHE A 591 -19.27 5.69 -14.48
C PHE A 591 -20.64 5.64 -15.18
N ARG A 592 -21.71 5.92 -14.43
CA ARG A 592 -23.08 6.03 -14.96
C ARG A 592 -23.76 7.35 -14.62
N GLY A 593 -23.44 7.95 -13.48
CA GLY A 593 -23.93 9.29 -13.14
C GLY A 593 -23.51 9.75 -11.76
N VAL A 594 -23.54 11.06 -11.53
CA VAL A 594 -23.39 11.69 -10.22
C VAL A 594 -24.45 12.77 -10.02
N ARG A 595 -24.95 12.93 -8.79
CA ARG A 595 -25.90 13.97 -8.43
C ARG A 595 -25.57 14.55 -7.06
N ILE A 596 -25.53 15.87 -6.96
CA ILE A 596 -25.48 16.57 -5.68
C ILE A 596 -26.92 16.69 -5.17
N ALA A 597 -27.31 15.77 -4.30
CA ALA A 597 -28.67 15.70 -3.76
C ALA A 597 -28.96 16.85 -2.76
N SER A 598 -27.94 17.33 -2.08
CA SER A 598 -27.99 18.51 -1.19
C SER A 598 -26.63 19.18 -1.15
N VAL A 599 -26.61 20.52 -1.09
CA VAL A 599 -25.36 21.30 -0.96
C VAL A 599 -25.01 21.62 0.49
N ASP A 600 -26.00 21.65 1.41
CA ASP A 600 -25.81 22.00 2.83
C ASP A 600 -26.92 21.35 3.70
N PRO A 601 -26.64 20.27 4.47
CA PRO A 601 -25.38 19.51 4.46
C PRO A 601 -25.12 18.88 3.09
N LEU A 602 -23.85 18.66 2.75
CA LEU A 602 -23.47 18.08 1.46
C LEU A 602 -23.85 16.59 1.40
N VAL A 603 -24.61 16.22 0.37
CA VAL A 603 -24.99 14.84 0.07
C VAL A 603 -24.76 14.57 -1.42
N ILE A 604 -23.97 13.54 -1.73
CA ILE A 604 -23.61 13.18 -3.10
C ILE A 604 -24.06 11.74 -3.38
N GLU A 605 -24.75 11.54 -4.49
CA GLU A 605 -25.18 10.24 -5.00
C GLU A 605 -24.38 9.90 -6.26
N THR A 606 -23.85 8.69 -6.36
CA THR A 606 -23.08 8.22 -7.51
C THR A 606 -23.57 6.85 -7.97
N TRP A 607 -23.72 6.66 -9.27
CA TRP A 607 -24.09 5.41 -9.92
C TRP A 607 -22.91 4.88 -10.73
N THR A 608 -22.56 3.61 -10.54
CA THR A 608 -21.39 3.01 -11.19
C THR A 608 -21.54 1.50 -11.39
N GLU A 609 -20.77 0.97 -12.35
CA GLU A 609 -20.48 -0.47 -12.48
C GLU A 609 -19.24 -0.91 -11.67
N ALA A 610 -18.49 0.00 -11.06
CA ALA A 610 -17.35 -0.34 -10.23
C ALA A 610 -17.83 -0.87 -8.88
N GLY A 611 -17.73 -2.18 -8.67
CA GLY A 611 -18.06 -2.85 -7.41
C GLY A 611 -16.83 -3.23 -6.57
N SER A 612 -17.08 -3.69 -5.35
CA SER A 612 -16.11 -4.33 -4.46
C SER A 612 -16.84 -5.39 -3.62
N LEU A 613 -16.11 -6.39 -3.12
CA LEU A 613 -16.69 -7.37 -2.19
C LEU A 613 -17.02 -6.74 -0.83
N ASP A 614 -16.27 -5.72 -0.43
CA ASP A 614 -16.48 -4.99 0.82
C ASP A 614 -17.20 -3.67 0.53
N ALA A 615 -18.38 -3.48 1.12
CA ALA A 615 -19.21 -2.30 0.93
C ALA A 615 -18.46 -1.01 1.25
N GLU A 616 -17.61 -1.02 2.26
CA GLU A 616 -16.75 0.09 2.66
C GLU A 616 -15.88 0.59 1.50
N ASN A 617 -15.30 -0.32 0.73
CA ASN A 617 -14.39 -0.03 -0.37
C ASN A 617 -15.11 0.40 -1.65
N ALA A 618 -16.43 0.18 -1.75
CA ALA A 618 -17.23 0.62 -2.90
C ALA A 618 -17.81 2.05 -2.74
N VAL A 619 -17.59 2.71 -1.59
CA VAL A 619 -18.10 4.06 -1.33
C VAL A 619 -17.32 5.11 -2.13
N ILE A 620 -18.04 5.91 -2.92
CA ILE A 620 -17.45 6.98 -3.74
C ILE A 620 -17.64 8.33 -3.06
N SER A 621 -16.56 8.85 -2.45
CA SER A 621 -16.63 10.08 -1.64
C SER A 621 -16.76 11.37 -2.45
N TRP A 622 -16.06 11.49 -3.58
CA TRP A 622 -15.82 12.77 -4.29
C TRP A 622 -15.05 13.83 -3.50
N TRP A 623 -14.38 13.48 -2.39
CA TRP A 623 -13.42 14.39 -1.75
C TRP A 623 -12.46 14.96 -2.82
N PRO A 624 -12.12 16.27 -2.81
CA PRO A 624 -11.39 16.93 -3.90
C PRO A 624 -9.91 16.53 -3.98
N ASN A 625 -9.68 15.26 -4.28
CA ASN A 625 -8.40 14.59 -4.48
C ASN A 625 -8.30 14.15 -5.95
N TYR A 626 -7.14 14.40 -6.58
CA TYR A 626 -6.93 14.28 -8.02
C TYR A 626 -5.88 13.21 -8.40
N ASP A 627 -5.80 12.13 -7.63
CA ASP A 627 -4.81 11.03 -7.71
C ASP A 627 -3.49 11.28 -6.97
N TYR A 628 -2.91 12.49 -7.11
CA TYR A 628 -1.60 12.83 -6.51
C TYR A 628 -1.70 13.85 -5.36
N GLY A 629 -2.89 14.01 -4.77
CA GLY A 629 -3.16 14.91 -3.66
C GLY A 629 -4.46 15.67 -3.80
N ASP A 630 -4.92 16.26 -2.71
CA ASP A 630 -6.05 17.19 -2.70
C ASP A 630 -5.64 18.59 -3.17
N ALA A 631 -6.60 19.29 -3.77
CA ALA A 631 -6.41 20.66 -4.19
C ALA A 631 -7.72 21.44 -4.15
N ALA A 632 -7.63 22.72 -3.85
CA ALA A 632 -8.77 23.61 -3.86
C ALA A 632 -9.09 24.05 -5.29
N TRP A 633 -10.33 24.47 -5.54
CA TRP A 633 -10.69 24.97 -6.86
C TRP A 633 -9.83 26.17 -7.29
N HIS A 634 -9.36 26.98 -6.33
CA HIS A 634 -8.67 28.25 -6.59
C HIS A 634 -7.18 28.11 -6.87
N ASN A 635 -6.45 27.13 -6.31
CA ASN A 635 -5.10 26.80 -6.78
C ASN A 635 -5.14 25.93 -8.05
N MET A 636 -6.16 25.05 -8.19
CA MET A 636 -6.45 24.39 -9.48
C MET A 636 -6.70 25.38 -10.60
N ALA A 637 -7.42 26.49 -10.35
CA ALA A 637 -7.68 27.52 -11.35
C ALA A 637 -6.40 28.11 -11.95
N LEU A 638 -5.36 28.32 -11.12
CA LEU A 638 -4.09 28.86 -11.59
C LEU A 638 -3.33 27.84 -12.44
N MET A 639 -3.35 26.57 -12.05
CA MET A 639 -2.74 25.48 -12.80
C MET A 639 -3.44 25.29 -14.16
N LEU A 640 -4.77 25.29 -14.20
CA LEU A 640 -5.52 25.21 -15.47
C LEU A 640 -5.22 26.40 -16.37
N ARG A 641 -5.20 27.62 -15.84
CA ARG A 641 -4.85 28.81 -16.64
C ARG A 641 -3.42 28.75 -17.16
N GLY A 642 -2.47 28.37 -16.33
CA GLY A 642 -1.06 28.27 -16.71
C GLY A 642 -0.83 27.21 -17.79
N ASP A 643 -1.53 26.07 -17.72
CA ASP A 643 -1.50 25.02 -18.75
C ASP A 643 -2.13 25.51 -20.07
N ALA A 644 -3.34 26.09 -20.02
CA ALA A 644 -4.02 26.65 -21.19
C ALA A 644 -3.21 27.76 -21.88
N ASN A 645 -2.47 28.56 -21.09
CA ASN A 645 -1.61 29.64 -21.59
C ASN A 645 -0.24 29.14 -22.09
N GLY A 646 0.07 27.84 -21.92
CA GLY A 646 1.35 27.23 -22.33
C GLY A 646 2.54 27.64 -21.45
N GLY A 647 2.30 28.02 -20.18
CA GLY A 647 3.34 28.37 -19.23
C GLY A 647 4.02 27.14 -18.59
N PHE A 648 3.27 26.05 -18.45
CA PHE A 648 3.72 24.72 -18.00
C PHE A 648 2.68 23.67 -18.44
N ALA A 649 2.88 22.40 -18.11
CA ALA A 649 1.86 21.34 -18.30
C ALA A 649 1.71 20.43 -17.08
N PHE A 650 0.53 19.83 -16.91
CA PHE A 650 0.26 18.88 -15.82
C PHE A 650 1.14 17.63 -15.91
N THR A 651 1.12 16.96 -17.07
CA THR A 651 1.75 15.65 -17.25
C THR A 651 3.16 15.75 -17.83
N PRO A 652 4.04 14.76 -17.54
CA PRO A 652 5.39 14.73 -18.10
C PRO A 652 5.40 14.63 -19.63
N ASP A 653 4.45 13.91 -20.23
CA ASP A 653 4.37 13.70 -21.67
C ASP A 653 4.05 15.00 -22.41
N LYS A 654 3.02 15.73 -21.95
CA LYS A 654 2.66 17.04 -22.53
C LYS A 654 3.76 18.08 -22.33
N ALA A 655 4.37 18.13 -21.14
CA ALA A 655 5.50 19.02 -20.85
C ALA A 655 6.69 18.76 -21.80
N THR A 656 7.04 17.48 -22.00
CA THR A 656 8.12 17.06 -22.90
C THR A 656 7.79 17.41 -24.35
N ALA A 657 6.58 17.10 -24.82
CA ALA A 657 6.16 17.36 -26.20
C ALA A 657 6.12 18.87 -26.53
N ALA A 658 5.79 19.71 -25.56
CA ALA A 658 5.72 21.16 -25.72
C ALA A 658 7.03 21.89 -25.35
N GLU A 659 8.06 21.20 -24.86
CA GLU A 659 9.32 21.76 -24.36
C GLU A 659 9.10 22.83 -23.26
N ILE A 660 8.14 22.58 -22.36
CA ILE A 660 7.79 23.45 -21.22
C ILE A 660 7.96 22.73 -19.89
N GLU A 661 7.88 23.48 -18.79
CA GLU A 661 8.01 22.93 -17.44
C GLU A 661 6.79 22.06 -17.08
N ARG A 662 7.01 20.96 -16.33
CA ARG A 662 5.92 20.22 -15.67
C ARG A 662 5.52 20.94 -14.39
N ILE A 663 4.22 21.08 -14.10
CA ILE A 663 3.75 21.84 -12.95
C ILE A 663 4.41 21.33 -11.66
N ASN A 664 5.02 22.27 -10.93
CA ASN A 664 5.53 22.05 -9.58
C ASN A 664 5.04 23.17 -8.65
N LEU A 665 4.20 22.82 -7.68
CA LEU A 665 3.61 23.77 -6.73
C LEU A 665 4.57 24.19 -5.62
N VAL A 666 5.68 23.47 -5.41
CA VAL A 666 6.60 23.68 -4.28
C VAL A 666 7.96 24.26 -4.68
N ALA A 667 8.35 24.15 -5.96
CA ALA A 667 9.69 24.56 -6.39
C ALA A 667 9.76 24.90 -7.89
N GLY A 668 10.90 25.45 -8.30
CA GLY A 668 11.24 25.63 -9.72
C GLY A 668 10.54 26.79 -10.43
N PRO A 669 10.71 26.90 -11.75
CA PRO A 669 10.16 28.00 -12.56
C PRO A 669 8.64 28.10 -12.52
N SER A 670 7.93 26.99 -12.23
CA SER A 670 6.47 26.98 -12.10
C SER A 670 5.94 28.00 -11.09
N LEU A 671 6.70 28.31 -10.02
CA LEU A 671 6.29 29.29 -9.01
C LEU A 671 6.12 30.70 -9.58
N GLU A 672 6.92 31.08 -10.58
CA GLU A 672 6.81 32.38 -11.26
C GLU A 672 5.57 32.43 -12.16
N VAL A 673 5.28 31.33 -12.87
CA VAL A 673 4.06 31.20 -13.67
C VAL A 673 2.82 31.30 -12.78
N MET A 674 2.80 30.57 -11.66
CA MET A 674 1.71 30.62 -10.67
C MET A 674 1.51 32.03 -10.11
N ALA A 675 2.59 32.78 -9.84
CA ALA A 675 2.50 34.16 -9.39
C ALA A 675 1.84 35.08 -10.43
N GLY A 676 2.22 34.92 -11.70
CA GLY A 676 1.63 35.67 -12.81
C GLY A 676 0.15 35.36 -13.02
N GLU A 677 -0.22 34.08 -12.96
CA GLU A 677 -1.62 33.66 -13.07
C GLU A 677 -2.44 34.11 -11.86
N LEU A 678 -1.89 34.10 -10.65
CA LEU A 678 -2.58 34.60 -9.46
C LEU A 678 -2.89 36.10 -9.57
N ILE A 679 -1.95 36.91 -10.06
CA ILE A 679 -2.17 38.34 -10.30
C ILE A 679 -3.31 38.54 -11.31
N SER A 680 -3.29 37.78 -12.40
CA SER A 680 -4.29 37.86 -13.47
C SER A 680 -5.68 37.42 -12.99
N ALA A 681 -5.75 36.26 -12.33
CA ALA A 681 -6.98 35.72 -11.77
C ALA A 681 -7.59 36.64 -10.70
N THR A 682 -6.76 37.28 -9.88
CA THR A 682 -7.21 38.27 -8.89
C THR A 682 -7.81 39.51 -9.57
N ALA A 683 -7.14 40.05 -10.59
CA ALA A 683 -7.60 41.25 -11.30
C ALA A 683 -8.94 41.02 -12.04
N GLU A 684 -9.16 39.79 -12.49
CA GLU A 684 -10.36 39.38 -13.23
C GLU A 684 -11.50 38.89 -12.33
N ALA A 685 -11.26 38.68 -11.02
CA ALA A 685 -12.12 37.88 -10.14
C ALA A 685 -12.49 36.54 -10.81
N TYR A 686 -11.48 35.86 -11.36
CA TYR A 686 -11.66 34.73 -12.26
C TYR A 686 -12.32 33.52 -11.56
N VAL A 687 -13.34 32.97 -12.19
CA VAL A 687 -13.97 31.70 -11.81
C VAL A 687 -13.70 30.69 -12.94
N PRO A 688 -12.95 29.60 -12.68
CA PRO A 688 -12.75 28.55 -13.69
C PRO A 688 -14.07 27.87 -14.05
N TYR A 689 -14.20 27.32 -15.25
CA TYR A 689 -15.43 26.64 -15.71
C TYR A 689 -16.72 27.41 -15.38
N ALA A 690 -16.71 28.73 -15.60
CA ALA A 690 -17.75 29.66 -15.14
C ALA A 690 -19.21 29.24 -15.48
N PRO A 691 -19.52 28.62 -16.64
CA PRO A 691 -20.87 28.13 -16.92
C PRO A 691 -21.40 27.12 -15.89
N THR A 692 -20.53 26.34 -15.26
CA THR A 692 -20.87 25.39 -14.18
C THR A 692 -20.54 25.95 -12.81
N LEU A 693 -19.27 26.28 -12.54
CA LEU A 693 -18.84 26.69 -11.20
C LEU A 693 -19.35 28.07 -10.78
N GLY A 694 -19.73 28.94 -11.72
CA GLY A 694 -20.35 30.23 -11.40
C GLY A 694 -21.70 30.13 -10.69
N GLN A 695 -22.30 28.93 -10.64
CA GLN A 695 -23.49 28.66 -9.83
C GLN A 695 -23.17 28.49 -8.33
N TYR A 696 -21.91 28.20 -8.00
CA TYR A 696 -21.46 27.85 -6.65
C TYR A 696 -20.36 28.77 -6.11
N VAL A 697 -19.75 29.59 -6.97
CA VAL A 697 -18.68 30.53 -6.63
C VAL A 697 -19.09 31.94 -7.00
N THR A 698 -19.14 32.84 -6.02
CA THR A 698 -19.33 34.26 -6.29
C THR A 698 -18.01 34.97 -6.57
N ALA A 699 -18.07 36.16 -7.20
CA ALA A 699 -16.87 36.98 -7.40
C ALA A 699 -16.21 37.43 -6.09
N GLU A 700 -16.99 37.58 -5.01
CA GLU A 700 -16.49 37.89 -3.67
C GLU A 700 -15.73 36.69 -3.09
N ASP A 701 -16.28 35.47 -3.22
CA ASP A 701 -15.58 34.24 -2.85
C ASP A 701 -14.26 34.11 -3.59
N ALA A 702 -14.26 34.31 -4.91
CA ALA A 702 -13.05 34.25 -5.72
C ALA A 702 -11.99 35.25 -5.26
N THR A 703 -12.40 36.49 -4.99
CA THR A 703 -11.49 37.53 -4.48
C THR A 703 -10.89 37.15 -3.13
N ALA A 704 -11.69 36.61 -2.21
CA ALA A 704 -11.23 36.17 -0.89
C ALA A 704 -10.23 35.01 -1.00
N ARG A 705 -10.54 34.00 -1.83
CA ARG A 705 -9.67 32.83 -2.07
C ARG A 705 -8.32 33.22 -2.64
N TYR A 706 -8.28 34.05 -3.68
CA TYR A 706 -7.01 34.49 -4.26
C TYR A 706 -6.21 35.37 -3.30
N THR A 707 -6.87 36.17 -2.46
CA THR A 707 -6.20 36.96 -1.41
C THR A 707 -5.53 36.04 -0.38
N ASN A 708 -6.24 34.99 0.07
CA ASN A 708 -5.69 34.01 1.01
C ASN A 708 -4.51 33.24 0.40
N LEU A 709 -4.65 32.75 -0.83
CA LEU A 709 -3.57 32.07 -1.54
C LEU A 709 -2.35 32.97 -1.76
N ALA A 710 -2.57 34.26 -2.06
CA ALA A 710 -1.48 35.24 -2.18
C ALA A 710 -0.72 35.43 -0.86
N GLU A 711 -1.44 35.53 0.27
CA GLU A 711 -0.81 35.64 1.59
C GLU A 711 -0.09 34.35 1.99
N PHE A 712 -0.64 33.18 1.66
CA PHE A 712 0.00 31.90 1.87
C PHE A 712 1.32 31.81 1.08
N ALA A 713 1.28 32.09 -0.22
CA ALA A 713 2.45 32.07 -1.09
C ALA A 713 3.51 33.11 -0.65
N ARG A 714 3.09 34.31 -0.24
CA ARG A 714 3.98 35.33 0.32
C ARG A 714 4.69 34.85 1.58
N ARG A 715 4.01 34.06 2.43
CA ARG A 715 4.53 33.61 3.72
C ARG A 715 5.44 32.38 3.60
N TYR A 716 5.09 31.43 2.75
CA TYR A 716 5.76 30.13 2.68
C TYR A 716 6.51 29.87 1.37
N GLY A 717 6.32 30.73 0.36
CA GLY A 717 7.09 30.70 -0.89
C GLY A 717 6.61 29.67 -1.92
N HIS A 718 5.45 29.05 -1.72
CA HIS A 718 4.90 28.04 -2.62
C HIS A 718 3.36 28.11 -2.70
N TYR A 719 2.77 27.35 -3.63
CA TYR A 719 1.32 27.33 -3.90
C TYR A 719 0.65 25.99 -3.55
N TYR A 720 1.39 25.08 -2.93
CA TYR A 720 0.84 23.82 -2.40
C TYR A 720 0.04 24.06 -1.13
N ILE A 721 -1.28 24.00 -1.24
CA ILE A 721 -2.25 24.07 -0.13
C ILE A 721 -3.07 22.79 -0.13
N SER A 722 -3.49 22.37 1.06
CA SER A 722 -4.15 21.08 1.27
C SER A 722 -5.02 21.17 2.54
N THR A 723 -5.59 20.06 3.01
CA THR A 723 -6.54 20.03 4.15
C THR A 723 -6.06 19.25 5.38
N GLY A 724 -4.88 18.65 5.33
CA GLY A 724 -4.39 17.75 6.37
C GLY A 724 -3.87 18.43 7.65
N SER A 725 -3.49 17.58 8.60
CA SER A 725 -3.08 17.94 9.97
C SER A 725 -1.80 18.77 10.11
N TYR A 726 -0.98 18.80 9.05
CA TYR A 726 0.18 19.68 8.92
C TYR A 726 0.14 20.39 7.59
N PHE A 727 0.87 21.49 7.47
CA PHE A 727 1.09 22.18 6.20
C PHE A 727 2.59 22.36 5.95
N LEU A 728 2.98 22.49 4.68
CA LEU A 728 4.36 22.83 4.32
C LEU A 728 4.66 24.27 4.75
N SER A 729 5.59 24.41 5.68
CA SER A 729 6.07 25.69 6.22
C SER A 729 7.46 26.07 5.72
N GLY A 730 8.17 25.12 5.10
CA GLY A 730 9.46 25.35 4.43
C GLY A 730 9.75 24.26 3.42
N VAL A 731 10.32 24.65 2.28
CA VAL A 731 10.68 23.77 1.16
C VAL A 731 12.09 24.13 0.73
N PHE A 732 13.02 23.17 0.81
CA PHE A 732 14.44 23.37 0.54
C PHE A 732 14.95 22.26 -0.39
N PRO A 733 14.66 22.33 -1.71
CA PRO A 733 14.99 21.24 -2.64
C PRO A 733 16.49 21.02 -2.83
N VAL A 734 17.32 22.06 -2.67
CA VAL A 734 18.78 21.96 -2.81
C VAL A 734 19.38 21.21 -1.63
N GLU A 735 18.85 21.44 -0.43
CA GLU A 735 19.25 20.78 0.81
C GLU A 735 18.55 19.42 1.02
N GLY A 736 17.57 19.07 0.19
CA GLY A 736 16.78 17.84 0.33
C GLY A 736 15.93 17.83 1.59
N GLN A 737 15.29 18.96 1.93
CA GLN A 737 14.58 19.12 3.19
C GLN A 737 13.18 19.75 3.02
N ALA A 738 12.18 19.18 3.72
CA ALA A 738 10.86 19.78 3.88
C ALA A 738 10.57 20.03 5.37
N VAL A 739 9.89 21.12 5.69
CA VAL A 739 9.49 21.45 7.06
C VAL A 739 7.98 21.57 7.12
N MET A 740 7.34 20.68 7.88
CA MET A 740 5.90 20.67 8.10
C MET A 740 5.59 21.23 9.49
N SER A 741 4.58 22.08 9.59
CA SER A 741 4.12 22.68 10.85
C SER A 741 2.68 22.26 11.16
N ASN A 742 2.35 22.08 12.45
CA ASN A 742 0.99 21.71 12.85
C ASN A 742 -0.03 22.74 12.33
N TYR A 743 -1.10 22.24 11.71
CA TYR A 743 -2.24 23.04 11.31
C TYR A 743 -3.29 23.12 12.44
N ALA A 744 -3.12 24.10 13.34
CA ALA A 744 -3.99 24.24 14.52
C ALA A 744 -5.48 24.50 14.22
N ALA A 745 -5.82 24.90 12.99
CA ALA A 745 -7.20 25.10 12.55
C ALA A 745 -7.87 23.82 12.01
N HIS A 746 -7.13 22.70 11.95
CA HIS A 746 -7.68 21.40 11.57
C HIS A 746 -8.88 21.01 12.46
N PRO A 747 -9.93 20.37 11.92
CA PRO A 747 -11.15 20.10 12.68
C PRO A 747 -10.94 19.12 13.84
N ASP A 748 -10.16 18.06 13.61
CA ASP A 748 -10.00 16.95 14.55
C ASP A 748 -9.00 17.23 15.68
N PHE A 749 -9.27 16.63 16.83
CA PHE A 749 -8.28 16.46 17.89
C PHE A 749 -7.18 15.49 17.47
N ALA A 750 -5.96 15.71 17.99
CA ALA A 750 -4.80 14.91 17.63
C ALA A 750 -4.95 13.43 17.98
N ASN A 751 -5.75 13.10 19.00
CA ASN A 751 -5.96 11.72 19.46
C ASN A 751 -6.99 10.92 18.65
N ARG A 752 -7.72 11.51 17.69
CA ARG A 752 -8.79 10.84 16.93
C ARG A 752 -8.38 9.49 16.35
N PHE A 753 -7.10 9.32 16.01
CA PHE A 753 -6.58 8.13 15.35
C PHE A 753 -5.51 7.37 16.16
N ALA A 754 -5.40 7.65 17.46
CA ALA A 754 -4.36 7.05 18.32
C ALA A 754 -4.42 5.51 18.39
N GLY A 755 -5.62 4.93 18.25
CA GLY A 755 -5.84 3.48 18.27
C GLY A 755 -5.20 2.69 17.12
N PHE A 756 -4.73 3.35 16.05
CA PHE A 756 -4.05 2.70 14.93
C PHE A 756 -2.52 2.57 15.11
N SER A 757 -1.99 2.91 16.29
CA SER A 757 -0.54 2.92 16.52
C SER A 757 0.10 1.53 16.64
N ALA A 758 -0.68 0.48 16.91
CA ALA A 758 -0.19 -0.90 16.92
C ALA A 758 -1.20 -1.87 16.27
N PRO A 759 -0.78 -2.71 15.30
CA PRO A 759 -1.62 -3.76 14.73
C PRO A 759 -1.85 -4.92 15.71
N ALA A 760 -3.06 -5.46 15.71
CA ALA A 760 -3.47 -6.59 16.54
C ALA A 760 -3.06 -7.94 15.91
N PHE A 761 -1.76 -8.20 15.77
CA PHE A 761 -1.28 -9.46 15.19
C PHE A 761 -1.55 -10.66 16.12
N PRO A 762 -2.11 -11.77 15.62
CA PRO A 762 -2.21 -13.00 16.40
C PRO A 762 -0.83 -13.65 16.54
N VAL A 763 -0.43 -13.94 17.77
CA VAL A 763 0.75 -14.75 18.10
C VAL A 763 0.29 -16.15 18.41
N THR A 764 0.66 -17.11 17.57
CA THR A 764 0.12 -18.49 17.63
C THR A 764 1.18 -19.48 18.08
N GLU A 765 0.88 -20.26 19.13
CA GLU A 765 1.67 -21.41 19.59
C GLU A 765 0.83 -22.69 19.51
N ILE A 766 1.44 -23.80 19.11
CA ILE A 766 0.80 -25.12 19.06
C ILE A 766 1.50 -26.04 20.06
N ASP A 767 0.75 -26.60 20.99
CA ASP A 767 1.21 -27.66 21.90
C ASP A 767 0.46 -28.96 21.61
N GLY A 768 1.17 -30.09 21.70
CA GLY A 768 0.58 -31.40 21.44
C GLY A 768 1.58 -32.53 21.45
N PRO A 769 1.15 -33.76 21.09
CA PRO A 769 2.01 -34.92 21.12
C PRO A 769 3.01 -34.92 19.95
N ALA A 770 4.31 -34.92 20.26
CA ALA A 770 5.38 -35.12 19.28
C ALA A 770 5.35 -36.52 18.60
N ARG A 771 4.62 -37.48 19.19
CA ARG A 771 4.39 -38.81 18.63
C ARG A 771 2.92 -39.19 18.71
N VAL A 772 2.34 -39.53 17.56
CA VAL A 772 0.95 -39.99 17.42
C VAL A 772 0.92 -41.47 17.05
N THR A 773 0.10 -42.25 17.73
CA THR A 773 -0.12 -43.66 17.39
C THR A 773 -1.09 -43.74 16.21
N ILE A 774 -0.71 -44.43 15.13
CA ILE A 774 -1.55 -44.60 13.94
C ILE A 774 -2.89 -45.25 14.35
N GLY A 775 -4.00 -44.63 13.96
CA GLY A 775 -5.35 -45.10 14.29
C GLY A 775 -5.83 -44.77 15.71
N GLN A 776 -5.13 -43.89 16.44
CA GLN A 776 -5.59 -43.33 17.70
C GLN A 776 -5.82 -41.82 17.58
N GLU A 777 -6.78 -41.31 18.34
CA GLU A 777 -7.04 -39.88 18.42
C GLU A 777 -5.84 -39.12 19.01
N ALA A 778 -5.56 -37.93 18.47
CA ALA A 778 -4.55 -37.02 18.98
C ALA A 778 -5.12 -35.60 19.05
N ALA A 779 -4.92 -34.93 20.18
CA ALA A 779 -5.36 -33.55 20.39
C ALA A 779 -4.14 -32.61 20.47
N PHE A 780 -4.29 -31.45 19.85
CA PHE A 780 -3.32 -30.36 19.87
C PHE A 780 -4.04 -29.11 20.36
N ASP A 781 -3.47 -28.43 21.35
CA ASP A 781 -3.95 -27.15 21.85
C ASP A 781 -3.25 -26.03 21.06
N VAL A 782 -4.02 -25.02 20.68
CA VAL A 782 -3.57 -23.86 19.91
C VAL A 782 -3.81 -22.62 20.77
N PHE A 783 -2.73 -22.00 21.20
CA PHE A 783 -2.75 -20.75 21.96
C PHE A 783 -2.60 -19.58 21.01
N ILE A 784 -3.45 -18.57 21.15
CA ILE A 784 -3.45 -17.38 20.29
C ILE A 784 -3.53 -16.14 21.18
N ASP A 785 -2.44 -15.40 21.23
CA ASP A 785 -2.34 -14.16 22.01
C ASP A 785 -2.32 -12.92 21.10
N VAL A 786 -2.61 -11.76 21.69
CA VAL A 786 -2.48 -10.43 21.07
C VAL A 786 -2.02 -9.43 22.11
N PHE A 787 -1.06 -8.58 21.73
CA PHE A 787 -0.37 -7.69 22.67
C PHE A 787 0.17 -8.50 23.87
N ASP A 788 -0.28 -8.21 25.09
CA ASP A 788 0.13 -8.89 26.33
C ASP A 788 -0.94 -9.83 26.91
N GLY A 789 -1.92 -10.28 26.10
CA GLY A 789 -3.03 -11.11 26.60
C GLY A 789 -3.69 -12.03 25.56
N PRO A 790 -4.71 -12.81 25.96
CA PRO A 790 -5.39 -13.75 25.08
C PRO A 790 -6.18 -13.03 23.98
N TYR A 791 -6.16 -13.57 22.76
CA TYR A 791 -6.96 -13.06 21.66
C TYR A 791 -8.44 -13.37 21.89
N ALA A 792 -9.30 -12.34 21.89
CA ALA A 792 -10.74 -12.51 22.06
C ALA A 792 -11.34 -13.36 20.93
N ALA A 793 -12.13 -14.38 21.28
CA ALA A 793 -12.75 -15.26 20.29
C ALA A 793 -13.75 -14.52 19.39
N ALA A 794 -14.35 -13.42 19.87
CA ALA A 794 -15.27 -12.59 19.09
C ALA A 794 -14.59 -11.84 17.93
N ASP A 795 -13.30 -11.52 18.08
CA ASP A 795 -12.49 -10.80 17.08
C ASP A 795 -11.77 -11.75 16.12
N MET A 796 -11.92 -13.06 16.33
CA MET A 796 -11.43 -14.10 15.44
C MET A 796 -12.46 -14.37 14.33
N GLU A 797 -12.00 -14.40 13.08
CA GLU A 797 -12.81 -14.81 11.94
C GLU A 797 -12.78 -16.33 11.78
N ALA A 798 -11.59 -16.94 11.79
CA ALA A 798 -11.42 -18.38 11.69
C ALA A 798 -10.07 -18.86 12.25
N VAL A 799 -10.03 -20.10 12.74
CA VAL A 799 -8.79 -20.83 13.06
C VAL A 799 -8.84 -22.17 12.32
N ASN A 800 -8.18 -22.24 11.17
CA ASN A 800 -8.20 -23.41 10.31
C ASN A 800 -6.93 -24.25 10.48
N TYR A 801 -7.01 -25.55 10.23
CA TYR A 801 -5.86 -26.44 10.26
C TYR A 801 -5.75 -27.31 9.00
N LEU A 802 -4.52 -27.66 8.66
CA LEU A 802 -4.15 -28.57 7.57
C LEU A 802 -3.16 -29.61 8.11
N VAL A 803 -3.33 -30.88 7.74
CA VAL A 803 -2.44 -31.97 8.13
C VAL A 803 -1.76 -32.53 6.89
N PHE A 804 -0.44 -32.41 6.83
CA PHE A 804 0.39 -32.95 5.77
C PHE A 804 1.08 -34.23 6.22
N GLY A 805 1.01 -35.27 5.38
CA GLY A 805 1.72 -36.51 5.55
C GLY A 805 3.23 -36.39 5.25
N ALA A 806 3.99 -37.44 5.55
CA ALA A 806 5.43 -37.50 5.33
C ALA A 806 5.88 -37.37 3.86
N ASP A 807 4.98 -37.58 2.91
CA ASP A 807 5.21 -37.38 1.48
C ASP A 807 4.81 -35.99 0.98
N GLY A 808 4.38 -35.10 1.89
CA GLY A 808 3.90 -33.76 1.57
C GLY A 808 2.46 -33.71 1.07
N SER A 809 1.72 -34.84 1.05
CA SER A 809 0.31 -34.85 0.67
C SER A 809 -0.58 -34.30 1.80
N LEU A 810 -1.64 -33.56 1.44
CA LEU A 810 -2.66 -33.11 2.39
C LEU A 810 -3.56 -34.31 2.77
N VAL A 811 -3.57 -34.66 4.04
CA VAL A 811 -4.29 -35.83 4.58
C VAL A 811 -5.60 -35.41 5.27
N ALA A 812 -5.63 -34.25 5.91
CA ALA A 812 -6.84 -33.71 6.52
C ALA A 812 -6.83 -32.19 6.58
N GLU A 813 -8.01 -31.61 6.71
CA GLU A 813 -8.24 -30.19 6.95
C GLU A 813 -9.47 -29.99 7.84
N GLY A 814 -9.56 -28.84 8.50
CA GLY A 814 -10.75 -28.48 9.28
C GLY A 814 -10.59 -27.14 9.99
N THR A 815 -11.50 -26.86 10.92
CA THR A 815 -11.48 -25.68 11.78
C THR A 815 -11.27 -26.13 13.22
N ALA A 816 -10.38 -25.46 13.94
CA ALA A 816 -10.13 -25.71 15.35
C ALA A 816 -11.32 -25.26 16.20
N GLU A 817 -11.64 -26.01 17.25
CA GLU A 817 -12.74 -25.69 18.17
C GLU A 817 -12.28 -24.61 19.16
N GLY A 818 -13.00 -23.49 19.22
CA GLY A 818 -12.76 -22.46 20.23
C GLY A 818 -13.17 -22.95 21.61
N VAL A 819 -12.24 -22.93 22.55
CA VAL A 819 -12.45 -23.39 23.93
C VAL A 819 -12.77 -22.21 24.84
N GLU A 820 -11.92 -21.20 24.81
CA GLU A 820 -12.06 -19.91 25.50
C GLU A 820 -11.22 -18.85 24.77
N ASP A 821 -11.27 -17.60 25.22
CA ASP A 821 -10.42 -16.56 24.64
C ASP A 821 -8.94 -16.98 24.70
N GLY A 822 -8.26 -16.86 23.57
CA GLY A 822 -6.87 -17.27 23.41
C GLY A 822 -6.62 -18.78 23.24
N VAL A 823 -7.65 -19.64 23.30
CA VAL A 823 -7.45 -21.11 23.28
C VAL A 823 -8.37 -21.81 22.29
N TRP A 824 -7.77 -22.52 21.34
CA TRP A 824 -8.42 -23.40 20.38
C TRP A 824 -7.88 -24.82 20.47
N ARG A 825 -8.63 -25.80 19.96
CA ARG A 825 -8.22 -27.20 19.95
C ARG A 825 -8.41 -27.84 18.58
N VAL A 826 -7.37 -28.55 18.13
CA VAL A 826 -7.42 -29.43 16.96
C VAL A 826 -7.44 -30.88 17.45
N VAL A 827 -8.48 -31.62 17.07
CA VAL A 827 -8.59 -33.06 17.38
C VAL A 827 -8.51 -33.86 16.09
N LEU A 828 -7.42 -34.61 15.93
CA LEU A 828 -7.24 -35.56 14.84
C LEU A 828 -7.88 -36.88 15.23
N GLY A 829 -9.00 -37.22 14.57
CA GLY A 829 -9.68 -38.49 14.77
C GLY A 829 -8.83 -39.70 14.34
N ALA A 830 -9.19 -40.88 14.85
CA ALA A 830 -8.52 -42.14 14.53
C ALA A 830 -8.55 -42.49 13.03
N ASP A 831 -9.53 -41.99 12.29
CA ASP A 831 -9.62 -42.10 10.84
C ASP A 831 -8.55 -41.25 10.14
N VAL A 832 -8.33 -40.02 10.58
CA VAL A 832 -7.26 -39.14 10.08
C VAL A 832 -5.89 -39.71 10.41
N THR A 833 -5.63 -40.05 11.68
CA THR A 833 -4.33 -40.59 12.10
C THR A 833 -4.07 -41.99 11.55
N GLY A 834 -5.12 -42.75 11.25
CA GLY A 834 -5.06 -44.03 10.54
C GLY A 834 -4.70 -43.90 9.05
N GLY A 835 -4.96 -42.74 8.44
CA GLY A 835 -4.59 -42.42 7.06
C GLY A 835 -3.13 -41.96 6.88
N LEU A 836 -2.45 -41.60 7.97
CA LEU A 836 -1.05 -41.17 7.93
C LEU A 836 -0.09 -42.37 7.82
N ALA A 837 0.86 -42.30 6.90
CA ALA A 837 1.97 -43.24 6.83
C ALA A 837 2.92 -43.06 8.03
N GLU A 838 3.72 -44.06 8.37
CA GLU A 838 4.78 -43.93 9.37
C GLU A 838 5.82 -42.91 8.90
N GLY A 839 6.09 -41.88 9.69
CA GLY A 839 7.02 -40.82 9.33
C GLY A 839 6.77 -39.49 10.04
N ALA A 840 7.49 -38.46 9.63
CA ALA A 840 7.28 -37.10 10.10
C ALA A 840 6.10 -36.47 9.35
N ASN A 841 5.15 -35.91 10.07
CA ASN A 841 3.97 -35.24 9.54
C ASN A 841 3.95 -33.81 10.09
N ARG A 842 3.16 -32.95 9.47
CA ARG A 842 3.07 -31.53 9.83
C ARG A 842 1.62 -31.12 10.02
N LEU A 843 1.33 -30.44 11.13
CA LEU A 843 0.08 -29.73 11.39
C LEU A 843 0.33 -28.25 11.15
N ASP A 844 -0.33 -27.65 10.17
CA ASP A 844 -0.31 -26.21 9.94
C ASP A 844 -1.62 -25.59 10.46
N VAL A 845 -1.52 -24.48 11.18
CA VAL A 845 -2.65 -23.69 11.69
C VAL A 845 -2.63 -22.31 11.04
N VAL A 846 -3.78 -21.86 10.56
CA VAL A 846 -4.03 -20.56 9.93
C VAL A 846 -5.05 -19.80 10.76
N VAL A 847 -4.62 -18.70 11.37
CA VAL A 847 -5.41 -17.84 12.24
C VAL A 847 -5.80 -16.58 11.49
N VAL A 848 -7.10 -16.31 11.39
CA VAL A 848 -7.65 -15.18 10.65
C VAL A 848 -8.39 -14.27 11.63
N SER A 849 -7.94 -13.03 11.77
CA SER A 849 -8.58 -12.03 12.62
C SER A 849 -9.41 -11.04 11.80
N LYS A 850 -10.46 -10.50 12.41
CA LYS A 850 -11.23 -9.37 11.87
C LYS A 850 -10.48 -8.04 11.98
N LEU A 851 -9.43 -7.96 12.81
CA LEU A 851 -8.71 -6.72 13.14
C LEU A 851 -7.42 -6.53 12.34
N VAL A 852 -6.93 -7.58 11.66
CA VAL A 852 -5.72 -7.55 10.84
C VAL A 852 -5.84 -8.48 9.63
N ALA A 853 -5.41 -8.02 8.45
CA ALA A 853 -5.53 -8.78 7.20
C ALA A 853 -4.47 -9.89 7.05
N ILE A 854 -3.33 -9.77 7.72
CA ILE A 854 -2.28 -10.78 7.68
C ILE A 854 -2.69 -11.93 8.60
N PRO A 855 -2.82 -13.17 8.09
CA PRO A 855 -3.13 -14.31 8.93
C PRO A 855 -1.93 -14.70 9.82
N GLY A 856 -2.22 -15.14 11.04
CA GLY A 856 -1.24 -15.84 11.87
C GLY A 856 -1.00 -17.25 11.33
N LEU A 857 0.25 -17.64 11.14
CA LEU A 857 0.62 -18.97 10.64
C LEU A 857 1.51 -19.66 11.66
N ALA A 858 1.15 -20.89 12.03
CA ALA A 858 1.98 -21.75 12.87
C ALA A 858 2.04 -23.17 12.30
N SER A 859 3.15 -23.86 12.51
CA SER A 859 3.37 -25.24 12.06
C SER A 859 3.95 -26.07 13.21
N TYR A 860 3.46 -27.30 13.37
CA TYR A 860 3.93 -28.25 14.38
C TYR A 860 4.25 -29.60 13.72
N GLU A 861 5.46 -30.10 13.93
CA GLU A 861 5.89 -31.41 13.43
C GLU A 861 5.64 -32.52 14.45
N PHE A 862 5.09 -33.65 13.99
CA PHE A 862 4.88 -34.83 14.83
C PHE A 862 5.14 -36.12 14.05
N VAL A 863 5.57 -37.17 14.76
CA VAL A 863 5.86 -38.47 14.15
C VAL A 863 4.69 -39.43 14.34
N THR A 864 4.21 -40.04 13.27
CA THR A 864 3.26 -41.16 13.37
C THR A 864 4.01 -42.48 13.41
N ALA A 865 3.60 -43.36 14.32
CA ALA A 865 4.14 -44.70 14.43
C ALA A 865 3.05 -45.70 14.87
N PRO A 866 3.22 -47.01 14.63
CA PRO A 866 2.26 -48.04 15.04
C PRO A 866 2.04 -48.14 16.55
#